data_AF-G4ZY02-F1
#
_entry.id   AF-G4ZY02-F1
#
_cell.length_a   1.000
_cell.length_b   1.000
_cell.length_c   1.000
_cell.angle_alpha   90.00
_cell.angle_beta   90.00
_cell.angle_gamma   90.00
#
_symmetry.space_group_name_H-M   'P 1'
#
loop_
_entity.id
_entity.type
_entity.pdbx_description
1 polymer ?
#
loop_
_entity_poly.entity_id
_entity_poly.type
_entity_poly.pdbx_seq_one_letter_code
_entity_poly.pdbx_strand_id
1 'polypeptide(L)'
;MEHVLGDLDGKTDVLRFVVGFLRFRDWQNLSSCSRSLAASDLRRFVLAQGVLRVPPPPLTRGRIRSDALPAASYYADSFLRHMEPDLLRCVTSVKVPRTGMHLLSLLRVLPALRSLRFWDYPYWTPEEDEPQDEEPAINVAAVLQLLPSLQELNVADADVTLAELLDMATPSPVAGVQPSGGWSLRALDLAETDVVDLAPLVVLPQLQSLSVRRTNVVTLAVLEALPELHVLDVSETRTLDMSKNWVSTDLSVLQHLTALRSLKVTNIGASDSLELTLKCPELEILHLQNTRLTDLEFVRELLNLTYLDIRWTHVGDRRPLAALEQLEQLLLDTRERGAPPTAEEQELPVPTANYEWLSSLHKLKKLRMYKHNYQDDIADVLREDVEERGATVVATRGLTIPMAHRVPSAFLKYASREGALNSLELPPLVDYSPLSLMSTTLRHLRLQQWCADDLAQIVALGEMPALTRLSMSLPPTAQVMDLLPLEGFVQLKQLELLDVLFEDLTPLGALVNLEKLVLSLPDRGKRQLARRHKDHQTTFEFLVNLTQLQELSLVGRVDFKGASLLSGMDKMRKLWLNATKVEDAAPLATLTRLEMLDLGLTPLTTVEGIPRLLELECIWIPEAVDCKTLRDPINFPRLHSIWHPDDYNCLWTDHKF
;
A
#
# COMPACT_ATOMS: atom_id res chain seq x y z
N MET A 1 26.17 7.89 13.04
CA MET A 1 24.79 7.44 13.38
C MET A 1 23.74 8.50 13.07
N GLU A 2 24.05 9.80 13.08
CA GLU A 2 23.13 10.85 12.60
C GLU A 2 22.85 10.79 11.08
N HIS A 3 23.70 10.17 10.27
CA HIS A 3 23.55 10.13 8.82
C HIS A 3 22.74 8.95 8.26
N VAL A 4 22.40 7.95 9.08
CA VAL A 4 21.70 6.72 8.63
C VAL A 4 20.21 6.75 8.98
N LEU A 5 19.80 7.64 9.89
CA LEU A 5 18.41 7.77 10.35
C LEU A 5 17.59 8.79 9.54
N GLY A 6 18.19 9.45 8.54
CA GLY A 6 17.55 10.51 7.76
C GLY A 6 16.68 10.03 6.58
N ASP A 7 16.81 8.78 6.14
CA ASP A 7 16.26 8.33 4.84
C ASP A 7 15.19 7.23 4.93
N LEU A 8 14.58 7.01 6.10
CA LEU A 8 13.52 6.00 6.28
C LEU A 8 12.12 6.63 6.31
N ASP A 9 11.79 7.42 5.29
CA ASP A 9 10.42 7.79 4.95
C ASP A 9 9.69 6.56 4.35
N GLY A 10 8.74 5.99 5.09
CA GLY A 10 7.76 5.02 4.59
C GLY A 10 8.11 3.53 4.63
N LYS A 11 9.28 3.13 5.18
CA LYS A 11 9.68 1.70 5.32
C LYS A 11 9.53 1.14 6.74
N THR A 12 9.01 1.93 7.68
CA THR A 12 8.75 1.49 9.06
C THR A 12 7.69 0.39 9.14
N ASP A 13 6.74 0.33 8.22
CA ASP A 13 5.62 -0.62 8.32
C ASP A 13 5.95 -2.01 7.78
N VAL A 14 6.78 -2.12 6.73
CA VAL A 14 7.29 -3.42 6.24
C VAL A 14 8.22 -4.08 7.27
N LEU A 15 9.02 -3.31 8.00
CA LEU A 15 9.87 -3.84 9.07
C LEU A 15 9.08 -4.14 10.36
N ARG A 16 8.04 -3.36 10.68
CA ARG A 16 7.07 -3.70 11.74
C ARG A 16 6.32 -5.01 11.42
N PHE A 17 6.06 -5.27 10.14
CA PHE A 17 5.48 -6.51 9.61
C PHE A 17 6.46 -7.69 9.75
N VAL A 18 7.72 -7.55 9.36
CA VAL A 18 8.75 -8.60 9.54
C VAL A 18 8.94 -8.98 11.02
N VAL A 19 8.94 -7.99 11.92
CA VAL A 19 8.97 -8.23 13.39
C VAL A 19 7.64 -8.82 13.90
N GLY A 20 6.55 -8.65 13.16
CA GLY A 20 5.24 -9.29 13.35
C GLY A 20 5.25 -10.81 13.28
N PHE A 21 6.16 -11.40 12.51
CA PHE A 21 6.19 -12.84 12.22
C PHE A 21 7.27 -13.62 12.98
N LEU A 22 8.02 -12.98 13.88
CA LEU A 22 9.02 -13.67 14.70
C LEU A 22 8.33 -14.61 15.70
N ARG A 23 8.63 -15.90 15.60
CA ARG A 23 8.06 -16.93 16.48
C ARG A 23 8.65 -16.80 17.89
N PHE A 24 7.97 -17.36 18.90
CA PHE A 24 8.46 -17.43 20.28
C PHE A 24 9.90 -17.97 20.38
N ARG A 25 10.26 -18.92 19.51
CA ARG A 25 11.62 -19.50 19.43
C ARG A 25 12.64 -18.52 18.86
N ASP A 26 12.25 -17.63 17.95
CA ASP A 26 13.11 -16.59 17.39
C ASP A 26 13.40 -15.50 18.44
N TRP A 27 12.40 -15.17 19.27
CA TRP A 27 12.56 -14.31 20.45
C TRP A 27 13.38 -14.93 21.58
N GLN A 28 13.21 -16.24 21.84
CA GLN A 28 14.08 -16.98 22.75
C GLN A 28 15.52 -17.05 22.24
N ASN A 29 15.74 -17.20 20.94
CA ASN A 29 17.09 -17.18 20.36
C ASN A 29 17.73 -15.79 20.46
N LEU A 30 16.96 -14.70 20.30
CA LEU A 30 17.45 -13.33 20.52
C LEU A 30 17.86 -13.06 21.99
N SER A 31 17.20 -13.71 22.95
CA SER A 31 17.45 -13.57 24.39
C SER A 31 18.44 -14.59 24.98
N SER A 32 18.59 -15.77 24.37
CA SER A 32 19.48 -16.86 24.82
C SER A 32 20.83 -16.93 24.10
N CYS A 33 21.06 -16.10 23.07
CA CYS A 33 22.35 -16.03 22.40
C CYS A 33 23.46 -15.58 23.38
N SER A 34 24.36 -16.52 23.66
CA SER A 34 25.59 -16.31 24.43
C SER A 34 26.43 -15.14 23.88
N ARG A 35 27.32 -14.61 24.75
CA ARG A 35 28.16 -13.41 24.59
C ARG A 35 28.98 -13.28 23.29
N SER A 36 28.99 -14.26 22.38
CA SER A 36 29.74 -14.23 21.13
C SER A 36 28.93 -13.87 19.87
N LEU A 37 27.66 -13.47 19.98
CA LEU A 37 26.84 -12.99 18.86
C LEU A 37 26.24 -11.58 19.11
N ALA A 38 27.03 -10.71 19.74
CA ALA A 38 26.72 -9.30 20.02
C ALA A 38 26.68 -8.39 18.76
N ALA A 39 26.39 -8.94 17.59
CA ALA A 39 26.48 -8.27 16.29
C ALA A 39 25.27 -8.49 15.37
N SER A 40 24.08 -8.81 15.90
CA SER A 40 22.88 -8.76 15.06
C SER A 40 22.34 -7.34 15.02
N ASP A 41 22.36 -6.73 13.84
CA ASP A 41 21.81 -5.39 13.62
C ASP A 41 20.31 -5.34 13.92
N LEU A 42 19.60 -6.47 13.83
CA LEU A 42 18.22 -6.61 14.27
C LEU A 42 18.05 -6.36 15.78
N ARG A 43 18.94 -6.88 16.63
CA ARG A 43 18.87 -6.63 18.09
C ARG A 43 19.19 -5.17 18.42
N ARG A 44 20.20 -4.59 17.77
CA ARG A 44 20.52 -3.15 17.92
C ARG A 44 19.39 -2.27 17.39
N PHE A 45 18.75 -2.66 16.30
CA PHE A 45 17.61 -1.97 15.71
C PHE A 45 16.37 -2.04 16.61
N VAL A 46 15.96 -3.24 17.06
CA VAL A 46 14.82 -3.39 17.99
C VAL A 46 15.04 -2.61 19.29
N LEU A 47 16.27 -2.62 19.82
CA LEU A 47 16.64 -1.82 20.99
C LEU A 47 16.71 -0.31 20.70
N ALA A 48 17.17 0.10 19.51
CA ALA A 48 17.20 1.50 19.08
C ALA A 48 15.79 2.07 18.83
N GLN A 49 14.83 1.22 18.47
CA GLN A 49 13.43 1.61 18.31
C GLN A 49 12.69 1.74 19.66
N GLY A 50 13.27 1.27 20.77
CA GLY A 50 12.65 1.37 22.10
C GLY A 50 11.35 0.57 22.25
N VAL A 51 11.07 -0.39 21.36
CA VAL A 51 9.83 -1.18 21.34
C VAL A 51 10.05 -2.54 22.01
N LEU A 52 9.32 -2.79 23.09
CA LEU A 52 9.30 -4.07 23.80
C LEU A 52 8.03 -4.86 23.46
N ARG A 53 8.17 -6.09 22.96
CA ARG A 53 7.02 -7.00 22.80
C ARG A 53 7.04 -8.07 23.88
N VAL A 54 5.96 -8.17 24.64
CA VAL A 54 5.77 -9.27 25.59
C VAL A 54 5.29 -10.50 24.80
N PRO A 55 6.00 -11.63 24.84
CA PRO A 55 5.56 -12.85 24.15
C PRO A 55 4.25 -13.36 24.79
N PRO A 56 3.44 -14.18 24.07
CA PRO A 56 2.30 -14.89 24.67
C PRO A 56 2.77 -16.05 25.58
N PRO A 57 1.87 -16.68 26.36
CA PRO A 57 2.23 -17.82 27.19
C PRO A 57 2.46 -19.04 26.27
N PRO A 58 3.30 -20.00 26.66
CA PRO A 58 3.61 -21.15 25.84
C PRO A 58 2.38 -22.04 25.82
N LEU A 59 1.98 -22.48 24.62
CA LEU A 59 0.89 -23.44 24.42
C LEU A 59 1.33 -24.78 25.04
N THR A 60 0.92 -25.07 26.27
CA THR A 60 1.15 -26.37 26.89
C THR A 60 0.24 -27.42 26.25
N ARG A 61 0.76 -28.18 25.29
CA ARG A 61 0.11 -29.40 24.82
C ARG A 61 0.21 -30.47 25.90
N GLY A 62 -0.84 -30.60 26.71
CA GLY A 62 -1.03 -31.74 27.61
C GLY A 62 -1.78 -31.35 28.87
N ARG A 63 -2.69 -32.24 29.32
CA ARG A 63 -3.39 -32.19 30.60
C ARG A 63 -2.39 -32.02 31.75
N ILE A 64 -2.10 -30.77 32.12
CA ILE A 64 -1.52 -30.41 33.40
C ILE A 64 -2.68 -29.86 34.23
N ARG A 65 -2.85 -30.40 35.44
CA ARG A 65 -3.85 -29.94 36.41
C ARG A 65 -3.74 -28.42 36.59
N SER A 66 -4.89 -27.76 36.72
CA SER A 66 -5.14 -26.31 36.78
C SER A 66 -4.37 -25.47 37.80
N ASP A 67 -3.36 -26.02 38.50
CA ASP A 67 -2.77 -25.39 39.69
C ASP A 67 -1.25 -25.14 39.57
N ALA A 68 -0.63 -25.32 38.40
CA ALA A 68 0.82 -25.17 38.25
C ALA A 68 1.21 -23.94 37.41
N LEU A 69 1.48 -22.84 38.12
CA LEU A 69 2.00 -21.51 37.72
C LEU A 69 0.92 -20.52 37.26
N PRO A 70 0.61 -19.48 38.06
CA PRO A 70 -0.16 -18.34 37.58
C PRO A 70 0.51 -17.78 36.32
N ALA A 71 -0.23 -17.49 35.25
CA ALA A 71 0.32 -16.88 34.03
C ALA A 71 1.22 -15.64 34.33
N ALA A 72 0.92 -14.92 35.42
CA ALA A 72 1.74 -13.85 35.97
C ALA A 72 3.18 -14.25 36.31
N SER A 73 3.41 -15.44 36.86
CA SER A 73 4.74 -15.96 37.18
C SER A 73 5.55 -16.29 35.92
N TYR A 74 4.90 -16.78 34.85
CA TYR A 74 5.59 -17.09 33.60
C TYR A 74 6.27 -15.86 32.98
N TYR A 75 5.57 -14.72 32.97
CA TYR A 75 6.07 -13.48 32.38
C TYR A 75 6.95 -12.67 33.32
N ALA A 76 6.62 -12.63 34.62
CA ALA A 76 7.38 -11.85 35.60
C ALA A 76 8.75 -12.48 35.94
N ASP A 77 8.87 -13.81 35.90
CA ASP A 77 10.03 -14.51 36.49
C ASP A 77 11.20 -14.68 35.50
N SER A 78 10.94 -14.84 34.19
CA SER A 78 12.02 -15.09 33.21
C SER A 78 12.44 -13.87 32.37
N PHE A 79 11.56 -12.90 32.10
CA PHE A 79 11.84 -11.89 31.07
C PHE A 79 12.36 -10.56 31.64
N LEU A 80 11.67 -9.98 32.62
CA LEU A 80 12.07 -8.69 33.21
C LEU A 80 13.24 -8.80 34.20
N ARG A 81 13.42 -9.96 34.85
CA ARG A 81 14.54 -10.20 35.79
C ARG A 81 15.92 -10.30 35.13
N HIS A 82 15.97 -10.64 33.84
CA HIS A 82 17.22 -10.87 33.10
C HIS A 82 17.63 -9.68 32.22
N MET A 83 16.82 -8.62 32.14
CA MET A 83 17.18 -7.41 31.42
C MET A 83 18.07 -6.49 32.26
N GLU A 84 19.14 -5.98 31.66
CA GLU A 84 20.00 -4.99 32.31
C GLU A 84 19.21 -3.69 32.58
N PRO A 85 19.40 -3.03 33.75
CA PRO A 85 18.69 -1.82 34.12
C PRO A 85 18.79 -0.68 33.10
N ASP A 86 19.89 -0.61 32.36
CA ASP A 86 20.12 0.41 31.33
C ASP A 86 19.25 0.21 30.09
N LEU A 87 18.91 -1.05 29.75
CA LEU A 87 18.02 -1.36 28.63
C LEU A 87 16.57 -0.96 28.93
N LEU A 88 16.13 -1.13 30.19
CA LEU A 88 14.79 -0.75 30.64
C LEU A 88 14.56 0.77 30.59
N ARG A 89 15.63 1.58 30.67
CA ARG A 89 15.56 3.05 30.57
C ARG A 89 15.27 3.56 29.15
N CYS A 90 15.53 2.74 28.13
CA CYS A 90 15.35 3.10 26.73
C CYS A 90 14.01 2.65 26.14
N VAL A 91 13.22 1.84 26.86
CA VAL A 91 11.93 1.35 26.38
C VAL A 91 10.91 2.47 26.41
N THR A 92 10.44 2.87 25.24
CA THR A 92 9.45 3.93 25.04
C THR A 92 8.09 3.40 24.59
N SER A 93 8.04 2.21 24.00
CA SER A 93 6.80 1.58 23.54
C SER A 93 6.74 0.11 23.96
N VAL A 94 5.59 -0.34 24.45
CA VAL A 94 5.37 -1.73 24.84
C VAL A 94 4.14 -2.29 24.13
N LYS A 95 4.25 -3.50 23.58
CA LYS A 95 3.13 -4.29 23.07
C LYS A 95 2.88 -5.48 24.00
N VAL A 96 1.66 -5.58 24.53
CA VAL A 96 1.27 -6.60 25.52
C VAL A 96 0.10 -7.41 24.98
N PRO A 97 0.12 -8.76 25.05
CA PRO A 97 -1.06 -9.56 24.74
C PRO A 97 -2.18 -9.28 25.76
N ARG A 98 -3.46 -9.39 25.36
CA ARG A 98 -4.60 -9.12 26.25
C ARG A 98 -4.57 -9.93 27.55
N THR A 99 -4.19 -11.20 27.47
CA THR A 99 -3.99 -12.08 28.64
C THR A 99 -2.92 -11.59 29.64
N GLY A 100 -2.10 -10.62 29.26
CA GLY A 100 -1.02 -10.03 30.05
C GLY A 100 -1.39 -8.83 30.92
N MET A 101 -2.68 -8.49 31.10
CA MET A 101 -3.14 -7.34 31.90
C MET A 101 -2.55 -7.27 33.32
N HIS A 102 -2.30 -8.41 33.96
CA HIS A 102 -1.65 -8.50 35.28
C HIS A 102 -0.19 -7.97 35.29
N LEU A 103 0.44 -7.82 34.12
CA LEU A 103 1.80 -7.31 33.96
C LEU A 103 1.90 -5.79 33.92
N LEU A 104 0.79 -5.06 33.88
CA LEU A 104 0.77 -3.59 33.89
C LEU A 104 1.49 -3.02 35.12
N SER A 105 1.41 -3.71 36.26
CA SER A 105 2.13 -3.36 37.49
C SER A 105 3.66 -3.34 37.30
N LEU A 106 4.20 -4.20 36.43
CA LEU A 106 5.63 -4.30 36.15
C LEU A 106 6.11 -3.20 35.20
N LEU A 107 5.21 -2.68 34.34
CA LEU A 107 5.53 -1.59 33.41
C LEU A 107 5.81 -0.27 34.13
N ARG A 108 5.40 -0.12 35.40
CA ARG A 108 5.71 1.05 36.25
C ARG A 108 7.21 1.29 36.42
N VAL A 109 8.03 0.26 36.20
CA VAL A 109 9.49 0.31 36.33
C VAL A 109 10.15 0.91 35.08
N LEU A 110 9.40 1.16 33.99
CA LEU A 110 9.91 1.72 32.75
C LEU A 110 9.78 3.26 32.75
N PRO A 111 10.84 4.02 33.05
CA PRO A 111 10.74 5.47 33.24
C PRO A 111 10.51 6.27 31.96
N ALA A 112 10.78 5.67 30.79
CA ALA A 112 10.64 6.31 29.48
C ALA A 112 9.40 5.85 28.70
N LEU A 113 8.53 5.03 29.31
CA LEU A 113 7.36 4.46 28.64
C LEU A 113 6.38 5.58 28.24
N ARG A 114 6.09 5.65 26.95
CA ARG A 114 5.19 6.62 26.32
C ARG A 114 4.04 5.96 25.57
N SER A 115 4.23 4.75 25.03
CA SER A 115 3.24 4.09 24.18
C SER A 115 2.95 2.68 24.67
N LEU A 116 1.67 2.35 24.83
CA LEU A 116 1.20 1.02 25.21
C LEU A 116 0.16 0.55 24.19
N ARG A 117 0.37 -0.66 23.65
CA ARG A 117 -0.56 -1.27 22.70
C ARG A 117 -0.93 -2.68 23.13
N PHE A 118 -2.22 -2.97 23.16
CA PHE A 118 -2.73 -4.33 23.27
C PHE A 118 -2.89 -4.94 21.89
N TRP A 119 -2.75 -6.26 21.80
CA TRP A 119 -2.96 -6.99 20.54
C TRP A 119 -3.46 -8.39 20.83
N ASP A 120 -4.26 -8.89 19.91
CA ASP A 120 -4.69 -10.28 19.91
C ASP A 120 -3.71 -11.19 19.22
N TYR A 121 -3.56 -12.38 19.80
CA TYR A 121 -2.70 -13.42 19.24
C TYR A 121 -3.56 -14.33 18.33
N PRO A 122 -3.43 -14.25 16.99
CA PRO A 122 -4.36 -14.88 16.03
C PRO A 122 -4.32 -16.42 15.99
N TYR A 123 -3.56 -17.06 16.89
CA TYR A 123 -3.43 -18.53 16.95
C TYR A 123 -4.01 -19.15 18.23
N TRP A 124 -4.69 -18.36 19.07
CA TRP A 124 -5.46 -18.91 20.18
C TRP A 124 -6.91 -19.10 19.77
N THR A 125 -7.22 -20.28 19.23
CA THR A 125 -8.59 -20.80 19.18
C THR A 125 -8.74 -21.75 20.37
N PRO A 126 -9.57 -21.44 21.38
CA PRO A 126 -9.89 -22.42 22.41
C PRO A 126 -10.47 -23.67 21.73
N GLU A 127 -10.06 -24.87 22.18
CA GLU A 127 -10.72 -26.11 21.77
C GLU A 127 -12.20 -25.98 22.18
N GLU A 128 -13.14 -26.45 21.34
CA GLU A 128 -14.60 -26.20 21.38
C GLU A 128 -15.32 -26.54 22.71
N ASP A 129 -14.61 -27.04 23.73
CA ASP A 129 -15.15 -27.58 24.98
C ASP A 129 -14.65 -26.89 26.28
N GLU A 130 -13.78 -25.87 26.24
CA GLU A 130 -13.44 -25.09 27.45
C GLU A 130 -14.40 -23.90 27.65
N PRO A 131 -14.87 -23.65 28.89
CA PRO A 131 -15.66 -22.45 29.17
C PRO A 131 -14.81 -21.23 28.80
N GLN A 132 -15.35 -20.36 27.95
CA GLN A 132 -14.79 -19.04 27.70
C GLN A 132 -14.86 -18.28 29.02
N ASP A 133 -13.77 -18.28 29.80
CA ASP A 133 -13.60 -17.30 30.85
C ASP A 133 -13.67 -15.93 30.17
N GLU A 134 -14.69 -15.12 30.48
CA GLU A 134 -14.84 -13.76 29.96
C GLU A 134 -13.51 -13.02 30.16
N GLU A 135 -12.87 -12.59 29.07
CA GLU A 135 -11.64 -11.82 29.17
C GLU A 135 -11.95 -10.54 29.98
N PRO A 136 -11.16 -10.20 31.00
CA PRO A 136 -11.46 -9.05 31.83
C PRO A 136 -11.34 -7.76 31.03
N ALA A 137 -12.40 -6.97 31.01
CA ALA A 137 -12.43 -5.67 30.34
C ALA A 137 -11.26 -4.77 30.78
N ILE A 138 -10.61 -4.13 29.81
CA ILE A 138 -9.53 -3.18 30.01
C ILE A 138 -10.12 -1.88 30.56
N ASN A 139 -9.87 -1.64 31.84
CA ASN A 139 -10.21 -0.40 32.49
C ASN A 139 -9.15 0.68 32.18
N VAL A 140 -9.50 1.66 31.36
CA VAL A 140 -8.59 2.73 30.93
C VAL A 140 -8.17 3.61 32.10
N ALA A 141 -9.06 3.88 33.05
CA ALA A 141 -8.74 4.68 34.24
C ALA A 141 -7.66 4.00 35.10
N ALA A 142 -7.76 2.68 35.30
CA ALA A 142 -6.76 1.90 36.02
C ALA A 142 -5.40 1.90 35.30
N VAL A 143 -5.38 1.80 33.97
CA VAL A 143 -4.14 1.86 33.17
C VAL A 143 -3.45 3.23 33.35
N LEU A 144 -4.22 4.32 33.25
CA LEU A 144 -3.68 5.67 33.39
C LEU A 144 -3.18 5.94 34.82
N GLN A 145 -3.91 5.50 35.86
CA GLN A 145 -3.44 5.56 37.25
C GLN A 145 -2.10 4.86 37.46
N LEU A 146 -1.90 3.70 36.82
CA LEU A 146 -0.66 2.94 36.92
C LEU A 146 0.47 3.60 36.13
N LEU A 147 0.17 4.20 34.97
CA LEU A 147 1.11 4.75 34.00
C LEU A 147 0.76 6.22 33.64
N PRO A 148 0.95 7.19 34.56
CA PRO A 148 0.50 8.57 34.37
C PRO A 148 1.26 9.36 33.28
N SER A 149 2.47 8.91 32.91
CA SER A 149 3.29 9.52 31.86
C SER A 149 2.99 9.00 30.45
N LEU A 150 2.03 8.09 30.31
CA LEU A 150 1.67 7.48 29.03
C LEU A 150 1.12 8.55 28.07
N GLN A 151 1.60 8.52 26.83
CA GLN A 151 1.23 9.44 25.75
C GLN A 151 0.33 8.78 24.71
N GLU A 152 0.48 7.48 24.49
CA GLU A 152 -0.33 6.72 23.53
C GLU A 152 -0.86 5.45 24.16
N LEU A 153 -2.16 5.20 23.99
CA LEU A 153 -2.82 3.98 24.41
C LEU A 153 -3.65 3.43 23.25
N ASN A 154 -3.34 2.21 22.82
CA ASN A 154 -4.14 1.47 21.87
C ASN A 154 -4.71 0.23 22.56
N VAL A 155 -6.03 0.21 22.66
CA VAL A 155 -6.86 -0.86 23.24
C VAL A 155 -7.85 -1.37 22.20
N ALA A 156 -7.46 -1.32 20.92
CA ALA A 156 -8.33 -1.71 19.82
C ALA A 156 -8.71 -3.20 19.92
N ASP A 157 -9.93 -3.51 19.48
CA ASP A 157 -10.51 -4.86 19.46
C ASP A 157 -10.66 -5.48 20.86
N ALA A 158 -10.62 -4.69 21.94
CA ALA A 158 -10.75 -5.18 23.31
C ALA A 158 -12.05 -4.73 23.99
N ASP A 159 -12.50 -5.49 24.98
CA ASP A 159 -13.53 -5.03 25.92
C ASP A 159 -12.95 -3.89 26.77
N VAL A 160 -13.58 -2.72 26.76
CA VAL A 160 -13.04 -1.51 27.40
C VAL A 160 -14.10 -0.84 28.26
N THR A 161 -13.71 -0.37 29.45
CA THR A 161 -14.54 0.49 30.31
C THR A 161 -13.94 1.89 30.43
N LEU A 162 -14.77 2.90 30.15
CA LEU A 162 -14.39 4.33 30.25
C LEU A 162 -15.05 5.05 31.44
N ALA A 163 -16.14 4.52 32.01
CA ALA A 163 -16.96 5.21 33.00
C ALA A 163 -16.16 5.71 34.22
N GLU A 164 -15.21 4.91 34.70
CA GLU A 164 -14.38 5.22 35.86
C GLU A 164 -13.40 6.38 35.62
N LEU A 165 -13.21 6.85 34.37
CA LEU A 165 -12.43 8.07 34.11
C LEU A 165 -13.09 9.31 34.72
N LEU A 166 -14.42 9.33 34.87
CA LEU A 166 -15.12 10.44 35.54
C LEU A 166 -14.86 10.43 37.05
N ASP A 167 -14.75 9.25 37.67
CA ASP A 167 -14.47 9.12 39.09
C ASP A 167 -13.08 9.67 39.43
N MET A 168 -12.14 9.59 38.49
CA MET A 168 -10.82 10.23 38.60
C MET A 168 -10.89 11.75 38.75
N ALA A 169 -11.92 12.40 38.20
CA ALA A 169 -12.09 13.85 38.29
C ALA A 169 -12.53 14.31 39.68
N THR A 170 -13.03 13.40 40.53
CA THR A 170 -13.45 13.71 41.90
C THR A 170 -12.34 13.39 42.91
N PRO A 171 -12.01 14.31 43.84
CA PRO A 171 -10.99 14.03 44.86
C PRO A 171 -11.54 13.02 45.89
N SER A 172 -11.32 11.73 45.66
CA SER A 172 -11.61 10.68 46.64
C SER A 172 -10.52 10.62 47.73
N PRO A 173 -10.88 10.49 49.02
CA PRO A 173 -9.92 10.50 50.12
C PRO A 173 -9.09 9.21 50.28
N VAL A 174 -9.33 8.16 49.50
CA VAL A 174 -8.68 6.83 49.68
C VAL A 174 -7.84 6.36 48.48
N ALA A 175 -7.87 7.06 47.35
CA ALA A 175 -6.99 6.77 46.21
C ALA A 175 -6.33 8.07 45.75
N GLY A 176 -5.17 8.35 46.33
CA GLY A 176 -4.35 9.49 45.95
C GLY A 176 -3.89 9.42 44.49
N VAL A 177 -3.62 10.61 43.96
CA VAL A 177 -2.91 10.93 42.71
C VAL A 177 -3.80 11.10 41.48
N GLN A 178 -4.54 12.22 41.44
CA GLN A 178 -4.45 13.07 40.24
C GLN A 178 -2.96 13.46 40.12
N PRO A 179 -2.24 13.10 39.04
CA PRO A 179 -0.87 13.56 38.85
C PRO A 179 -0.88 15.09 38.89
N SER A 180 0.03 15.71 39.64
CA SER A 180 0.09 17.16 39.85
C SER A 180 0.28 18.00 38.56
N GLY A 181 0.43 17.34 37.41
CA GLY A 181 0.50 17.94 36.07
C GLY A 181 -0.56 17.44 35.07
N GLY A 182 -1.60 16.74 35.53
CA GLY A 182 -2.62 16.14 34.65
C GLY A 182 -2.12 14.90 33.87
N TRP A 183 -3.01 14.28 33.10
CA TRP A 183 -2.67 13.12 32.27
C TRP A 183 -1.88 13.54 31.03
N SER A 184 -0.86 12.74 30.65
CA SER A 184 -0.01 13.02 29.48
C SER A 184 -0.52 12.41 28.17
N LEU A 185 -1.70 11.79 28.18
CA LEU A 185 -2.23 11.03 27.04
C LEU A 185 -2.59 11.96 25.89
N ARG A 186 -2.01 11.67 24.71
CA ARG A 186 -2.19 12.41 23.45
C ARG A 186 -2.88 11.58 22.38
N ALA A 187 -2.71 10.26 22.38
CA ALA A 187 -3.37 9.37 21.43
C ALA A 187 -4.13 8.27 22.16
N LEU A 188 -5.39 8.09 21.79
CA LEU A 188 -6.24 7.02 22.29
C LEU A 188 -6.93 6.33 21.12
N ASP A 189 -6.70 5.02 21.00
CA ASP A 189 -7.30 4.20 19.97
C ASP A 189 -8.24 3.16 20.61
N LEU A 190 -9.54 3.39 20.39
CA LEU A 190 -10.67 2.58 20.84
C LEU A 190 -11.33 1.85 19.65
N ALA A 191 -10.63 1.68 18.53
CA ALA A 191 -11.20 1.02 17.37
C ALA A 191 -11.69 -0.40 17.69
N GLU A 192 -12.81 -0.81 17.11
CA GLU A 192 -13.37 -2.17 17.25
C GLU A 192 -13.70 -2.55 18.71
N THR A 193 -14.00 -1.56 19.55
CA THR A 193 -14.46 -1.77 20.93
C THR A 193 -15.97 -1.57 21.07
N ASP A 194 -16.57 -2.13 22.12
CA ASP A 194 -17.99 -1.96 22.45
C ASP A 194 -18.33 -0.64 23.17
N VAL A 195 -17.47 0.37 23.06
CA VAL A 195 -17.68 1.68 23.70
C VAL A 195 -18.91 2.39 23.10
N VAL A 196 -19.82 2.81 23.98
CA VAL A 196 -21.07 3.51 23.64
C VAL A 196 -21.04 4.99 24.05
N ASP A 197 -20.45 5.29 25.21
CA ASP A 197 -20.39 6.63 25.79
C ASP A 197 -18.95 7.14 25.88
N LEU A 198 -18.71 8.29 25.23
CA LEU A 198 -17.42 8.98 25.24
C LEU A 198 -17.35 10.14 26.23
N ALA A 199 -18.43 10.48 26.94
CA ALA A 199 -18.45 11.56 27.94
C ALA A 199 -17.25 11.52 28.92
N PRO A 200 -16.75 10.35 29.37
CA PRO A 200 -15.59 10.29 30.26
C PRO A 200 -14.27 10.85 29.68
N LEU A 201 -14.16 11.05 28.36
CA LEU A 201 -12.97 11.62 27.72
C LEU A 201 -12.75 13.12 28.04
N VAL A 202 -13.74 13.80 28.66
CA VAL A 202 -13.62 15.21 29.10
C VAL A 202 -12.43 15.44 30.04
N VAL A 203 -11.95 14.39 30.73
CA VAL A 203 -10.81 14.42 31.66
C VAL A 203 -9.46 14.45 30.92
N LEU A 204 -9.46 14.28 29.59
CA LEU A 204 -8.27 14.21 28.73
C LEU A 204 -8.24 15.35 27.69
N PRO A 205 -8.27 16.65 28.07
CA PRO A 205 -8.37 17.77 27.14
C PRO A 205 -7.13 17.97 26.23
N GLN A 206 -6.03 17.27 26.52
CA GLN A 206 -4.77 17.31 25.76
C GLN A 206 -4.73 16.28 24.62
N LEU A 207 -5.83 15.55 24.38
CA LEU A 207 -5.89 14.50 23.38
C LEU A 207 -5.74 15.10 21.97
N GLN A 208 -4.77 14.58 21.22
CA GLN A 208 -4.44 15.00 19.85
C GLN A 208 -4.91 14.00 18.80
N SER A 209 -5.05 12.72 19.16
CA SER A 209 -5.53 11.66 18.28
C SER A 209 -6.55 10.79 18.98
N LEU A 210 -7.71 10.62 18.34
CA LEU A 210 -8.78 9.75 18.81
C LEU A 210 -9.28 8.89 17.66
N SER A 211 -9.34 7.58 17.89
CA SER A 211 -9.98 6.62 16.99
C SER A 211 -11.08 5.90 17.74
N VAL A 212 -12.30 5.97 17.20
CA VAL A 212 -13.49 5.24 17.66
C VAL A 212 -14.10 4.44 16.51
N ARG A 213 -13.25 4.02 15.58
CA ARG A 213 -13.65 3.26 14.40
C ARG A 213 -14.39 1.97 14.79
N ARG A 214 -15.47 1.62 14.09
CA ARG A 214 -16.26 0.39 14.36
C ARG A 214 -16.76 0.25 15.80
N THR A 215 -17.00 1.37 16.49
CA THR A 215 -17.61 1.37 17.84
C THR A 215 -19.12 1.63 17.78
N ASN A 216 -19.79 1.50 18.92
CA ASN A 216 -21.22 1.73 19.06
C ASN A 216 -21.54 3.10 19.68
N VAL A 217 -20.67 4.10 19.47
CA VAL A 217 -20.78 5.44 20.05
C VAL A 217 -22.05 6.15 19.60
N VAL A 218 -22.85 6.60 20.57
CA VAL A 218 -24.14 7.28 20.31
C VAL A 218 -23.98 8.77 20.05
N THR A 219 -23.06 9.44 20.74
CA THR A 219 -22.87 10.89 20.68
C THR A 219 -21.40 11.28 20.67
N LEU A 220 -21.08 12.30 19.87
CA LEU A 220 -19.74 12.89 19.77
C LEU A 220 -19.65 14.25 20.49
N ALA A 221 -20.64 14.62 21.31
CA ALA A 221 -20.68 15.93 21.98
C ALA A 221 -19.42 16.23 22.83
N VAL A 222 -18.77 15.19 23.39
CA VAL A 222 -17.54 15.35 24.18
C VAL A 222 -16.38 15.95 23.38
N LEU A 223 -16.38 15.82 22.04
CA LEU A 223 -15.30 16.33 21.21
C LEU A 223 -15.16 17.85 21.30
N GLU A 224 -16.24 18.59 21.64
CA GLU A 224 -16.17 20.04 21.90
C GLU A 224 -15.23 20.40 23.07
N ALA A 225 -15.02 19.46 24.00
CA ALA A 225 -14.11 19.62 25.12
C ALA A 225 -12.65 19.18 24.80
N LEU A 226 -12.36 18.79 23.55
CA LEU A 226 -11.04 18.34 23.09
C LEU A 226 -10.47 19.29 22.01
N PRO A 227 -10.03 20.51 22.38
CA PRO A 227 -9.65 21.54 21.41
C PRO A 227 -8.34 21.25 20.66
N GLU A 228 -7.49 20.39 21.21
CA GLU A 228 -6.17 20.03 20.65
C GLU A 228 -6.25 18.81 19.72
N LEU A 229 -7.44 18.39 19.29
CA LEU A 229 -7.60 17.20 18.46
C LEU A 229 -7.17 17.47 17.01
N HIS A 230 -6.11 16.78 16.58
CA HIS A 230 -5.53 16.89 15.24
C HIS A 230 -5.95 15.73 14.33
N VAL A 231 -6.16 14.54 14.89
CA VAL A 231 -6.52 13.32 14.15
C VAL A 231 -7.76 12.70 14.75
N LEU A 232 -8.79 12.51 13.93
CA LEU A 232 -10.04 11.88 14.35
C LEU A 232 -10.48 10.81 13.35
N ASP A 233 -10.75 9.61 13.86
CA ASP A 233 -11.36 8.52 13.11
C ASP A 233 -12.69 8.09 13.76
N VAL A 234 -13.79 8.36 13.06
CA VAL A 234 -15.16 7.98 13.43
C VAL A 234 -15.77 7.02 12.41
N SER A 235 -14.93 6.33 11.64
CA SER A 235 -15.38 5.43 10.59
C SER A 235 -16.18 4.24 11.14
N GLU A 236 -17.19 3.79 10.40
CA GLU A 236 -17.97 2.59 10.72
C GLU A 236 -18.64 2.61 12.11
N THR A 237 -18.85 3.78 12.74
CA THR A 237 -19.60 3.86 13.99
C THR A 237 -21.06 3.48 13.76
N ARG A 238 -21.57 2.50 14.51
CA ARG A 238 -22.93 1.99 14.38
C ARG A 238 -23.71 2.30 15.65
N THR A 239 -24.68 3.20 15.61
CA THR A 239 -25.63 3.28 16.72
C THR A 239 -26.62 2.13 16.57
N LEU A 240 -26.50 1.10 17.43
CA LEU A 240 -27.52 0.06 17.57
C LEU A 240 -28.78 0.65 18.20
N ASP A 241 -29.69 1.16 17.37
CA ASP A 241 -31.10 1.19 17.76
C ASP A 241 -31.77 -0.05 17.16
N MET A 242 -32.38 -0.88 18.01
CA MET A 242 -33.13 -2.07 17.57
C MET A 242 -34.47 -1.69 16.91
N SER A 243 -34.80 -0.40 16.82
CA SER A 243 -35.81 0.10 15.91
C SER A 243 -35.21 0.24 14.50
N LYS A 244 -35.97 -0.09 13.46
CA LYS A 244 -35.53 -0.24 12.05
C LYS A 244 -35.02 1.05 11.35
N ASN A 245 -34.59 2.05 12.11
CA ASN A 245 -34.06 3.30 11.61
C ASN A 245 -32.63 3.43 12.15
N TRP A 246 -31.64 3.18 11.30
CA TRP A 246 -30.24 3.48 11.61
C TRP A 246 -30.15 4.96 12.04
N VAL A 247 -29.87 5.22 13.32
CA VAL A 247 -29.63 6.58 13.80
C VAL A 247 -28.27 7.01 13.22
N SER A 248 -28.23 8.11 12.48
CA SER A 248 -26.94 8.68 12.06
C SER A 248 -26.29 9.35 13.27
N THR A 249 -25.03 9.05 13.55
CA THR A 249 -24.23 9.85 14.49
C THR A 249 -24.25 11.32 14.03
N ASP A 250 -24.67 12.24 14.90
CA ASP A 250 -24.65 13.67 14.58
C ASP A 250 -23.20 14.16 14.45
N LEU A 251 -22.83 14.58 13.24
CA LEU A 251 -21.49 15.07 12.91
C LEU A 251 -21.38 16.60 12.94
N SER A 252 -22.45 17.30 13.33
CA SER A 252 -22.44 18.78 13.44
C SER A 252 -21.34 19.29 14.37
N VAL A 253 -20.99 18.50 15.40
CA VAL A 253 -19.92 18.79 16.37
C VAL A 253 -18.55 18.99 15.70
N LEU A 254 -18.31 18.32 14.55
CA LEU A 254 -17.03 18.42 13.83
C LEU A 254 -16.73 19.85 13.35
N GLN A 255 -17.75 20.70 13.20
CA GLN A 255 -17.56 22.10 12.79
C GLN A 255 -16.78 22.93 13.84
N HIS A 256 -16.75 22.49 15.10
CA HIS A 256 -16.07 23.20 16.18
C HIS A 256 -14.58 22.80 16.32
N LEU A 257 -14.16 21.72 15.66
CA LEU A 257 -12.83 21.13 15.79
C LEU A 257 -11.80 21.79 14.86
N THR A 258 -11.53 23.07 15.09
CA THR A 258 -10.70 23.92 14.20
C THR A 258 -9.24 23.47 14.03
N ALA A 259 -8.69 22.67 14.96
CA ALA A 259 -7.30 22.18 14.94
C ALA A 259 -7.12 20.87 14.16
N LEU A 260 -8.19 20.28 13.61
CA LEU A 260 -8.12 19.01 12.88
C LEU A 260 -7.25 19.14 11.63
N ARG A 261 -6.32 18.19 11.49
CA ARG A 261 -5.47 17.98 10.31
C ARG A 261 -5.86 16.74 9.51
N SER A 262 -6.36 15.71 10.19
CA SER A 262 -6.79 14.47 9.56
C SER A 262 -8.14 14.03 10.11
N LEU A 263 -9.10 13.83 9.20
CA LEU A 263 -10.45 13.40 9.52
C LEU A 263 -10.84 12.19 8.67
N LYS A 264 -11.20 11.10 9.34
CA LYS A 264 -11.74 9.88 8.73
C LYS A 264 -13.19 9.67 9.15
N VAL A 265 -14.06 9.71 8.14
CA VAL A 265 -15.52 9.64 8.26
C VAL A 265 -15.98 8.72 7.14
N THR A 266 -15.83 7.42 7.32
CA THR A 266 -16.05 6.43 6.26
C THR A 266 -17.10 5.41 6.68
N ASN A 267 -17.92 4.96 5.73
CA ASN A 267 -18.94 3.93 5.98
C ASN A 267 -19.84 4.21 7.20
N ILE A 268 -20.28 5.47 7.35
CA ILE A 268 -21.27 5.85 8.36
C ILE A 268 -22.64 5.42 7.81
N GLY A 269 -23.25 4.45 8.47
CA GLY A 269 -24.47 3.74 8.05
C GLY A 269 -25.75 4.58 8.09
N ALA A 270 -25.73 5.80 7.55
CA ALA A 270 -26.92 6.64 7.44
C ALA A 270 -27.90 6.05 6.40
N SER A 271 -29.19 6.00 6.75
CA SER A 271 -30.27 5.76 5.79
C SER A 271 -30.57 6.97 4.90
N ASP A 272 -30.19 8.17 5.34
CA ASP A 272 -30.51 9.42 4.66
C ASP A 272 -29.26 10.11 4.09
N SER A 273 -29.47 11.20 3.33
CA SER A 273 -28.37 12.02 2.81
C SER A 273 -27.55 12.59 3.95
N LEU A 274 -26.22 12.46 3.85
CA LEU A 274 -25.31 13.01 4.83
C LEU A 274 -25.01 14.47 4.48
N GLU A 275 -25.43 15.41 5.34
CA GLU A 275 -25.01 16.80 5.29
C GLU A 275 -23.80 16.99 6.21
N LEU A 276 -22.71 17.54 5.68
CA LEU A 276 -21.47 17.80 6.42
C LEU A 276 -21.14 19.29 6.34
N THR A 277 -20.89 19.89 7.51
CA THR A 277 -20.36 21.25 7.62
C THR A 277 -19.06 21.19 8.41
N LEU A 278 -17.94 21.53 7.78
CA LEU A 278 -16.62 21.52 8.40
C LEU A 278 -16.02 22.92 8.34
N LYS A 279 -15.56 23.42 9.49
CA LYS A 279 -14.81 24.69 9.61
C LYS A 279 -13.41 24.44 10.16
N CYS A 280 -12.67 23.57 9.47
CA CYS A 280 -11.34 23.11 9.87
C CYS A 280 -10.30 23.63 8.87
N PRO A 281 -9.78 24.86 9.02
CA PRO A 281 -8.88 25.47 8.04
C PRO A 281 -7.52 24.75 7.92
N GLU A 282 -7.10 24.05 8.99
CA GLU A 282 -5.85 23.29 9.04
C GLU A 282 -5.99 21.85 8.50
N LEU A 283 -7.15 21.48 7.94
CA LEU A 283 -7.39 20.11 7.51
C LEU A 283 -6.57 19.77 6.25
N GLU A 284 -5.71 18.77 6.36
CA GLU A 284 -4.82 18.30 5.30
C GLU A 284 -5.35 17.01 4.62
N ILE A 285 -5.98 16.13 5.40
CA ILE A 285 -6.41 14.80 4.95
C ILE A 285 -7.89 14.57 5.29
N LEU A 286 -8.70 14.30 4.27
CA LEU A 286 -10.13 14.02 4.44
C LEU A 286 -10.55 12.73 3.72
N HIS A 287 -11.05 11.77 4.49
CA HIS A 287 -11.61 10.52 4.01
C HIS A 287 -13.12 10.48 4.23
N LEU A 288 -13.87 10.45 3.13
CA LEU A 288 -15.34 10.45 3.10
C LEU A 288 -15.91 9.25 2.33
N GLN A 289 -15.09 8.22 2.10
CA GLN A 289 -15.51 7.13 1.23
C GLN A 289 -16.66 6.32 1.82
N ASN A 290 -17.53 5.82 0.94
CA ASN A 290 -18.71 5.01 1.28
C ASN A 290 -19.65 5.74 2.24
N THR A 291 -19.95 7.01 1.97
CA THR A 291 -20.94 7.81 2.71
C THR A 291 -22.09 8.21 1.79
N ARG A 292 -23.23 8.62 2.36
CA ARG A 292 -24.36 9.19 1.57
C ARG A 292 -24.22 10.71 1.36
N LEU A 293 -22.99 11.22 1.28
CA LEU A 293 -22.71 12.64 1.07
C LEU A 293 -23.19 13.10 -0.30
N THR A 294 -23.98 14.17 -0.35
CA THR A 294 -24.59 14.70 -1.60
C THR A 294 -24.00 16.01 -2.07
N ASP A 295 -23.39 16.80 -1.17
CA ASP A 295 -22.86 18.13 -1.46
C ASP A 295 -21.42 18.29 -0.93
N LEU A 296 -20.63 19.13 -1.61
CA LEU A 296 -19.24 19.45 -1.28
C LEU A 296 -19.01 20.93 -1.01
N GLU A 297 -20.03 21.78 -0.87
CA GLU A 297 -19.82 23.23 -0.67
C GLU A 297 -18.88 23.57 0.50
N PHE A 298 -18.89 22.76 1.58
CA PHE A 298 -17.98 22.95 2.72
C PHE A 298 -16.49 22.85 2.36
N VAL A 299 -16.10 22.15 1.28
CA VAL A 299 -14.68 21.99 0.93
C VAL A 299 -14.04 23.31 0.46
N ARG A 300 -14.84 24.31 0.08
CA ARG A 300 -14.32 25.63 -0.33
C ARG A 300 -13.54 26.33 0.78
N GLU A 301 -13.83 26.02 2.03
CA GLU A 301 -13.15 26.61 3.19
C GLU A 301 -11.90 25.81 3.62
N LEU A 302 -11.65 24.63 3.03
CA LEU A 302 -10.57 23.71 3.40
C LEU A 302 -9.31 23.94 2.52
N LEU A 303 -8.73 25.13 2.62
CA LEU A 303 -7.67 25.58 1.70
C LEU A 303 -6.34 24.81 1.81
N ASN A 304 -6.08 24.16 2.96
CA ASN A 304 -4.87 23.37 3.21
C ASN A 304 -5.03 21.87 2.83
N LEU A 305 -6.17 21.48 2.24
CA LEU A 305 -6.45 20.08 1.95
C LEU A 305 -5.52 19.54 0.85
N THR A 306 -4.74 18.51 1.20
CA THR A 306 -3.79 17.86 0.28
C THR A 306 -4.30 16.51 -0.23
N TYR A 307 -5.18 15.84 0.53
CA TYR A 307 -5.76 14.55 0.20
C TYR A 307 -7.28 14.57 0.41
N LEU A 308 -8.03 14.15 -0.62
CA LEU A 308 -9.48 13.98 -0.56
C LEU A 308 -9.91 12.66 -1.17
N ASP A 309 -10.65 11.85 -0.41
CA ASP A 309 -11.30 10.63 -0.88
C ASP A 309 -12.83 10.74 -0.75
N ILE A 310 -13.52 10.85 -1.88
CA ILE A 310 -14.98 10.93 -1.98
C ILE A 310 -15.57 9.76 -2.78
N ARG A 311 -14.88 8.61 -2.80
CA ARG A 311 -15.36 7.40 -3.47
C ARG A 311 -16.63 6.85 -2.82
N TRP A 312 -17.51 6.26 -3.61
CA TRP A 312 -18.80 5.72 -3.14
C TRP A 312 -19.66 6.74 -2.39
N THR A 313 -19.60 8.01 -2.79
CA THR A 313 -20.49 9.08 -2.33
C THR A 313 -21.61 9.37 -3.34
N HIS A 314 -22.55 10.24 -2.98
CA HIS A 314 -23.67 10.67 -3.82
C HIS A 314 -23.48 12.12 -4.31
N VAL A 315 -22.24 12.61 -4.34
CA VAL A 315 -21.91 13.97 -4.77
C VAL A 315 -22.18 14.13 -6.27
N GLY A 316 -23.13 15.00 -6.59
CA GLY A 316 -23.44 15.41 -7.96
C GLY A 316 -22.56 16.54 -8.46
N ASP A 317 -22.55 17.67 -7.74
CA ASP A 317 -21.79 18.87 -8.09
C ASP A 317 -20.37 18.82 -7.52
N ARG A 318 -19.38 18.96 -8.40
CA ARG A 318 -17.95 18.90 -8.06
C ARG A 318 -17.23 20.23 -8.21
N ARG A 319 -17.93 21.29 -8.65
CA ARG A 319 -17.38 22.65 -8.78
C ARG A 319 -16.69 23.15 -7.50
N PRO A 320 -17.13 22.80 -6.27
CA PRO A 320 -16.42 23.18 -5.05
C PRO A 320 -14.95 22.74 -5.00
N LEU A 321 -14.59 21.63 -5.67
CA LEU A 321 -13.21 21.14 -5.73
C LEU A 321 -12.25 22.11 -6.45
N ALA A 322 -12.76 23.03 -7.27
CA ALA A 322 -11.94 24.06 -7.93
C ALA A 322 -11.27 25.02 -6.94
N ALA A 323 -11.80 25.15 -5.72
CA ALA A 323 -11.24 26.00 -4.67
C ALA A 323 -10.02 25.38 -3.96
N LEU A 324 -9.81 24.07 -4.11
CA LEU A 324 -8.78 23.32 -3.38
C LEU A 324 -7.42 23.45 -4.05
N GLU A 325 -6.76 24.58 -3.82
CA GLU A 325 -5.51 24.93 -4.50
C GLU A 325 -4.30 24.09 -4.08
N GLN A 326 -4.31 23.48 -2.89
CA GLN A 326 -3.21 22.65 -2.38
C GLN A 326 -3.45 21.14 -2.60
N LEU A 327 -4.53 20.76 -3.31
CA LEU A 327 -4.90 19.37 -3.45
C LEU A 327 -3.88 18.60 -4.29
N GLU A 328 -3.23 17.63 -3.66
CA GLU A 328 -2.23 16.79 -4.31
C GLU A 328 -2.79 15.45 -4.74
N GLN A 329 -3.74 14.91 -3.98
CA GLN A 329 -4.34 13.59 -4.18
C GLN A 329 -5.86 13.66 -4.12
N LEU A 330 -6.52 13.19 -5.18
CA LEU A 330 -7.98 13.14 -5.26
C LEU A 330 -8.42 11.74 -5.71
N LEU A 331 -9.26 11.10 -4.90
CA LEU A 331 -9.95 9.87 -5.25
C LEU A 331 -11.45 10.12 -5.34
N LEU A 332 -12.04 9.81 -6.50
CA LEU A 332 -13.45 10.07 -6.76
C LEU A 332 -14.08 9.02 -7.68
N ASP A 333 -15.39 8.88 -7.59
CA ASP A 333 -16.15 8.01 -8.48
C ASP A 333 -16.40 8.69 -9.83
N THR A 334 -16.56 7.91 -10.89
CA THR A 334 -16.80 8.44 -12.25
C THR A 334 -18.25 8.62 -12.62
N ARG A 335 -19.19 8.24 -11.75
CA ARG A 335 -20.60 8.55 -11.97
C ARG A 335 -20.91 9.90 -11.34
N GLU A 336 -21.37 10.84 -12.16
CA GLU A 336 -22.31 11.86 -11.71
C GLU A 336 -23.61 11.10 -11.38
N ARG A 337 -23.84 10.75 -10.11
CA ARG A 337 -25.14 10.18 -9.68
C ARG A 337 -26.16 11.33 -9.67
N GLY A 338 -26.59 11.73 -10.85
CA GLY A 338 -27.43 12.91 -11.06
C GLY A 338 -28.38 12.79 -12.26
N ALA A 339 -28.92 11.60 -12.53
CA ALA A 339 -30.22 11.43 -13.20
C ALA A 339 -30.65 9.95 -13.12
N PRO A 340 -31.92 9.63 -12.78
CA PRO A 340 -32.47 8.32 -13.12
C PRO A 340 -32.48 8.18 -14.65
N PRO A 341 -32.32 6.97 -15.22
CA PRO A 341 -32.46 6.77 -16.65
C PRO A 341 -33.95 6.86 -16.99
N THR A 342 -34.45 8.07 -17.28
CA THR A 342 -35.69 8.20 -18.04
C THR A 342 -35.35 7.93 -19.50
N ALA A 343 -36.06 6.97 -20.09
CA ALA A 343 -35.78 6.36 -21.39
C ALA A 343 -35.97 7.28 -22.61
N GLU A 344 -35.95 8.60 -22.43
CA GLU A 344 -36.18 9.58 -23.49
C GLU A 344 -35.30 10.82 -23.28
N GLU A 345 -34.02 10.74 -23.68
CA GLU A 345 -33.23 11.93 -23.96
C GLU A 345 -32.74 11.85 -25.41
N GLN A 346 -33.64 12.26 -26.31
CA GLN A 346 -33.27 12.85 -27.59
C GLN A 346 -32.51 14.14 -27.30
N GLU A 347 -31.28 14.24 -27.81
CA GLU A 347 -30.54 15.47 -28.11
C GLU A 347 -30.88 16.70 -27.25
N LEU A 348 -30.58 16.64 -25.95
CA LEU A 348 -30.39 17.86 -25.16
C LEU A 348 -28.89 18.19 -25.08
N PRO A 349 -28.52 19.47 -25.17
CA PRO A 349 -27.12 19.87 -25.14
C PRO A 349 -26.51 19.46 -23.81
N VAL A 350 -25.42 18.68 -23.87
CA VAL A 350 -24.60 18.29 -22.71
C VAL A 350 -24.37 19.53 -21.86
N PRO A 351 -24.82 19.60 -20.59
CA PRO A 351 -24.69 20.80 -19.78
C PRO A 351 -23.21 21.17 -19.69
N THR A 352 -22.89 22.36 -20.20
CA THR A 352 -21.55 22.79 -20.59
C THR A 352 -20.60 23.08 -19.41
N ALA A 353 -20.95 22.73 -18.16
CA ALA A 353 -20.31 23.26 -16.95
C ALA A 353 -19.96 22.24 -15.85
N ASN A 354 -20.00 20.91 -16.08
CA ASN A 354 -19.69 19.94 -15.00
C ASN A 354 -18.19 19.63 -14.78
N TYR A 355 -17.31 20.26 -15.57
CA TYR A 355 -15.87 20.01 -15.54
C TYR A 355 -15.02 21.21 -15.12
N GLU A 356 -15.62 22.30 -14.61
CA GLU A 356 -14.87 23.48 -14.15
C GLU A 356 -13.86 23.14 -13.03
N TRP A 357 -14.17 22.11 -12.23
CA TRP A 357 -13.26 21.59 -11.21
C TRP A 357 -11.96 21.00 -11.77
N LEU A 358 -11.93 20.62 -13.04
CA LEU A 358 -10.72 20.16 -13.73
C LEU A 358 -9.70 21.29 -13.96
N SER A 359 -10.09 22.56 -13.81
CA SER A 359 -9.13 23.67 -13.82
C SER A 359 -8.00 23.48 -12.80
N SER A 360 -8.24 22.73 -11.72
CA SER A 360 -7.25 22.40 -10.69
C SER A 360 -6.41 21.15 -10.99
N LEU A 361 -6.62 20.47 -12.13
CA LEU A 361 -5.86 19.27 -12.55
C LEU A 361 -4.35 19.50 -12.57
N HIS A 362 -3.90 20.70 -12.92
CA HIS A 362 -2.48 21.02 -13.00
C HIS A 362 -1.76 20.97 -11.64
N LYS A 363 -2.50 21.08 -10.53
CA LYS A 363 -1.97 21.02 -9.16
C LYS A 363 -1.97 19.58 -8.62
N LEU A 364 -2.90 18.74 -9.10
CA LEU A 364 -3.05 17.36 -8.69
C LEU A 364 -1.83 16.52 -9.08
N LYS A 365 -1.05 16.08 -8.09
CA LYS A 365 0.07 15.15 -8.28
C LYS A 365 -0.41 13.73 -8.59
N LYS A 366 -1.57 13.34 -8.04
CA LYS A 366 -2.21 12.04 -8.21
C LYS A 366 -3.74 12.20 -8.30
N LEU A 367 -4.32 11.90 -9.46
CA LEU A 367 -5.77 11.80 -9.60
C LEU A 367 -6.13 10.35 -9.92
N ARG A 368 -6.98 9.76 -9.07
CA ARG A 368 -7.52 8.41 -9.27
C ARG A 368 -9.04 8.47 -9.36
N MET A 369 -9.56 8.02 -10.49
CA MET A 369 -10.99 7.88 -10.68
C MET A 369 -11.41 6.43 -10.37
N TYR A 370 -12.61 6.12 -9.87
CA TYR A 370 -13.07 4.75 -9.58
C TYR A 370 -14.44 4.49 -10.23
N LYS A 371 -14.70 3.26 -10.68
CA LYS A 371 -16.01 2.88 -11.24
C LYS A 371 -16.70 2.03 -10.21
N HIS A 372 -17.93 2.42 -9.99
CA HIS A 372 -18.89 1.70 -9.19
C HIS A 372 -19.30 0.40 -9.91
N ASN A 373 -18.63 -0.71 -9.58
CA ASN A 373 -19.14 -2.05 -9.82
C ASN A 373 -20.12 -2.37 -8.69
N TYR A 374 -21.40 -2.53 -9.01
CA TYR A 374 -22.31 -3.27 -8.14
C TYR A 374 -22.66 -4.56 -8.86
N GLN A 375 -21.99 -5.62 -8.45
CA GLN A 375 -22.61 -6.89 -8.11
C GLN A 375 -21.55 -7.71 -7.39
N ASP A 376 -21.91 -8.08 -6.17
CA ASP A 376 -21.29 -9.08 -5.31
C ASP A 376 -20.02 -8.64 -4.53
N ASP A 377 -20.26 -8.53 -3.22
CA ASP A 377 -19.31 -8.42 -2.11
C ASP A 377 -18.95 -7.02 -1.59
N ILE A 378 -19.97 -6.36 -1.02
CA ILE A 378 -19.78 -5.37 0.08
C ILE A 378 -18.93 -5.98 1.22
N ALA A 379 -18.85 -7.32 1.33
CA ALA A 379 -18.02 -8.04 2.28
C ALA A 379 -16.51 -7.97 2.00
N ASP A 380 -16.07 -7.84 0.74
CA ASP A 380 -14.64 -7.83 0.38
C ASP A 380 -14.02 -6.42 0.42
N VAL A 381 -14.84 -5.37 0.48
CA VAL A 381 -14.39 -3.97 0.67
C VAL A 381 -14.08 -3.65 2.14
N LEU A 382 -14.48 -4.53 3.09
CA LEU A 382 -14.32 -4.33 4.53
C LEU A 382 -12.90 -4.64 5.07
N ARG A 383 -11.99 -5.15 4.22
CA ARG A 383 -10.59 -5.32 4.59
C ARG A 383 -9.82 -4.06 4.26
N GLU A 384 -9.17 -3.47 5.27
CA GLU A 384 -8.12 -2.46 5.06
C GLU A 384 -6.96 -3.01 4.21
N ASP A 385 -6.86 -4.34 4.05
CA ASP A 385 -5.95 -5.06 3.15
C ASP A 385 -6.24 -4.92 1.64
N VAL A 386 -6.94 -3.86 1.20
CA VAL A 386 -6.80 -3.40 -0.20
C VAL A 386 -5.54 -2.51 -0.34
N GLU A 387 -4.53 -2.76 0.49
CA GLU A 387 -3.14 -2.56 0.09
C GLU A 387 -2.77 -3.62 -0.97
N GLU A 388 -2.37 -3.13 -2.15
CA GLU A 388 -1.39 -3.82 -3.00
C GLU A 388 -1.76 -5.15 -3.69
N ARG A 389 -3.03 -5.39 -4.04
CA ARG A 389 -3.34 -6.33 -5.15
C ARG A 389 -3.83 -5.59 -6.39
N GLY A 390 -2.86 -5.16 -7.21
CA GLY A 390 -3.07 -4.65 -8.56
C GLY A 390 -2.71 -3.18 -8.80
N ALA A 391 -2.17 -2.47 -7.82
CA ALA A 391 -1.77 -1.07 -7.98
C ALA A 391 -0.28 -0.97 -8.36
N THR A 392 0.03 -0.62 -9.61
CA THR A 392 1.36 -0.09 -9.93
C THR A 392 1.41 1.37 -9.50
N VAL A 393 2.27 1.67 -8.53
CA VAL A 393 2.58 3.04 -8.12
C VAL A 393 3.50 3.65 -9.16
N VAL A 394 3.07 4.71 -9.84
CA VAL A 394 3.99 5.65 -10.48
C VAL A 394 3.54 7.07 -10.17
N ALA A 395 4.48 7.90 -9.72
CA ALA A 395 4.21 9.23 -9.18
C ALA A 395 4.42 10.35 -10.21
N THR A 396 3.56 11.37 -10.04
CA THR A 396 3.64 12.79 -10.44
C THR A 396 3.38 13.14 -11.92
N ARG A 397 2.23 13.78 -12.16
CA ARG A 397 1.63 14.25 -13.43
C ARG A 397 0.79 13.22 -14.20
N GLY A 398 0.26 12.21 -13.51
CA GLY A 398 -0.53 11.12 -14.09
C GLY A 398 -2.00 11.11 -13.68
N LEU A 399 -2.89 10.99 -14.66
CA LEU A 399 -4.30 10.66 -14.47
C LEU A 399 -4.51 9.16 -14.72
N THR A 400 -5.02 8.44 -13.72
CA THR A 400 -5.42 7.03 -13.89
C THR A 400 -6.94 6.91 -13.90
N ILE A 401 -7.46 6.39 -15.01
CA ILE A 401 -8.85 5.99 -15.16
C ILE A 401 -8.89 4.45 -15.19
N PRO A 402 -9.58 3.80 -14.24
CA PRO A 402 -9.59 2.35 -14.19
C PRO A 402 -10.32 1.68 -15.36
N MET A 403 -10.11 0.37 -15.44
CA MET A 403 -10.43 -0.50 -16.58
C MET A 403 -11.91 -0.62 -16.94
N ALA A 404 -12.81 -0.36 -15.99
CA ALA A 404 -14.22 -0.65 -16.20
C ALA A 404 -14.98 0.55 -16.81
N HIS A 405 -14.31 1.67 -17.08
CA HIS A 405 -14.93 2.96 -17.37
C HIS A 405 -15.16 3.23 -18.86
N ARG A 406 -16.24 3.96 -19.19
CA ARG A 406 -16.28 4.76 -20.42
C ARG A 406 -15.73 6.14 -20.08
N VAL A 407 -14.66 6.56 -20.72
CA VAL A 407 -14.16 7.93 -20.61
C VAL A 407 -14.96 8.79 -21.59
N PRO A 408 -15.74 9.79 -21.13
CA PRO A 408 -16.46 10.66 -22.04
C PRO A 408 -15.46 11.40 -22.93
N SER A 409 -15.71 11.46 -24.23
CA SER A 409 -14.86 12.24 -25.15
C SER A 409 -14.80 13.72 -24.75
N ALA A 410 -15.86 14.25 -24.12
CA ALA A 410 -15.90 15.59 -23.54
C ALA A 410 -14.88 15.79 -22.40
N PHE A 411 -14.70 14.79 -21.53
CA PHE A 411 -13.69 14.83 -20.46
C PHE A 411 -12.29 14.90 -21.05
N LEU A 412 -11.95 14.03 -22.01
CA LEU A 412 -10.64 14.05 -22.66
C LEU A 412 -10.42 15.37 -23.40
N LYS A 413 -11.42 15.88 -24.14
CA LYS A 413 -11.31 17.18 -24.82
C LYS A 413 -11.05 18.33 -23.85
N TYR A 414 -11.67 18.34 -22.68
CA TYR A 414 -11.45 19.37 -21.66
C TYR A 414 -10.06 19.21 -21.02
N ALA A 415 -9.72 18.01 -20.57
CA ALA A 415 -8.41 17.70 -19.99
C ALA A 415 -7.25 18.02 -20.96
N SER A 416 -7.46 17.81 -22.27
CA SER A 416 -6.50 18.18 -23.31
C SER A 416 -6.31 19.70 -23.46
N ARG A 417 -7.36 20.50 -23.26
CA ARG A 417 -7.29 21.97 -23.36
C ARG A 417 -6.54 22.62 -22.21
N GLU A 418 -6.66 22.04 -21.01
CA GLU A 418 -5.97 22.53 -19.81
C GLU A 418 -4.45 22.22 -19.83
N GLY A 419 -3.98 21.37 -20.76
CA GLY A 419 -2.56 21.24 -21.11
C GLY A 419 -1.64 20.70 -20.00
N ALA A 420 -2.18 20.13 -18.92
CA ALA A 420 -1.40 19.80 -17.73
C ALA A 420 -1.04 18.32 -17.57
N LEU A 421 -1.62 17.42 -18.37
CA LEU A 421 -1.42 15.98 -18.23
C LEU A 421 -0.17 15.50 -18.98
N ASN A 422 0.74 14.88 -18.23
CA ASN A 422 1.95 14.27 -18.79
C ASN A 422 1.88 12.75 -18.82
N SER A 423 1.07 12.14 -17.96
CA SER A 423 0.86 10.69 -17.93
C SER A 423 -0.63 10.38 -17.88
N LEU A 424 -1.04 9.36 -18.61
CA LEU A 424 -2.43 8.97 -18.70
C LEU A 424 -2.55 7.45 -18.76
N GLU A 425 -3.39 6.90 -17.91
CA GLU A 425 -3.72 5.48 -17.88
C GLU A 425 -5.22 5.34 -18.11
N LEU A 426 -5.60 4.57 -19.13
CA LEU A 426 -6.97 4.50 -19.63
C LEU A 426 -7.44 3.06 -19.81
N PRO A 427 -8.74 2.79 -19.62
CA PRO A 427 -9.40 1.64 -20.23
C PRO A 427 -9.46 1.80 -21.76
N PRO A 428 -9.90 0.76 -22.49
CA PRO A 428 -10.17 0.86 -23.92
C PRO A 428 -11.17 2.00 -24.20
N LEU A 429 -10.81 2.89 -25.13
CA LEU A 429 -11.65 3.99 -25.57
C LEU A 429 -12.43 3.60 -26.83
N VAL A 430 -13.61 4.20 -26.99
CA VAL A 430 -14.34 4.13 -28.27
C VAL A 430 -13.63 4.96 -29.36
N ASP A 431 -12.93 6.03 -28.95
CA ASP A 431 -12.23 6.96 -29.83
C ASP A 431 -11.01 7.56 -29.11
N TYR A 432 -9.83 7.35 -29.69
CA TYR A 432 -8.55 7.87 -29.18
C TYR A 432 -8.17 9.23 -29.78
N SER A 433 -8.89 9.72 -30.79
CA SER A 433 -8.60 11.00 -31.46
C SER A 433 -8.46 12.19 -30.50
N PRO A 434 -9.18 12.31 -29.36
CA PRO A 434 -8.99 13.42 -28.44
C PRO A 434 -7.61 13.47 -27.77
N LEU A 435 -6.87 12.35 -27.74
CA LEU A 435 -5.53 12.29 -27.16
C LEU A 435 -4.50 13.05 -28.03
N SER A 436 -4.74 13.15 -29.34
CA SER A 436 -3.88 13.93 -30.25
C SER A 436 -3.81 15.42 -29.87
N LEU A 437 -4.83 15.95 -29.18
CA LEU A 437 -4.83 17.31 -28.66
C LEU A 437 -3.77 17.53 -27.57
N MET A 438 -3.25 16.46 -26.96
CA MET A 438 -2.18 16.47 -25.96
C MET A 438 -0.80 16.15 -26.55
N SER A 439 -0.62 16.31 -27.87
CA SER A 439 0.60 15.95 -28.61
C SER A 439 1.90 16.53 -28.02
N THR A 440 1.83 17.72 -27.40
CA THR A 440 2.99 18.40 -26.81
C THR A 440 3.20 18.15 -25.32
N THR A 441 2.21 17.59 -24.61
CA THR A 441 2.22 17.47 -23.14
C THR A 441 2.28 16.02 -22.69
N LEU A 442 1.54 15.12 -23.34
CA LEU A 442 1.42 13.73 -22.94
C LEU A 442 2.72 12.98 -23.25
N ARG A 443 3.40 12.54 -22.21
CA ARG A 443 4.68 11.81 -22.28
C ARG A 443 4.55 10.31 -22.05
N HIS A 444 3.52 9.91 -21.33
CA HIS A 444 3.31 8.54 -20.89
C HIS A 444 1.85 8.15 -21.14
N LEU A 445 1.63 7.10 -21.91
CA LEU A 445 0.32 6.52 -22.14
C LEU A 445 0.32 5.06 -21.73
N ARG A 446 -0.63 4.68 -20.89
CA ARG A 446 -0.88 3.28 -20.54
C ARG A 446 -2.29 2.88 -20.94
N LEU A 447 -2.40 1.84 -21.76
CA LEU A 447 -3.66 1.29 -22.24
C LEU A 447 -3.88 -0.07 -21.58
N GLN A 448 -4.89 -0.13 -20.71
CA GLN A 448 -5.25 -1.37 -20.04
C GLN A 448 -6.31 -2.11 -20.87
N GLN A 449 -6.26 -3.46 -20.93
CA GLN A 449 -7.25 -4.29 -21.64
C GLN A 449 -7.44 -3.99 -23.14
N TRP A 450 -6.44 -3.40 -23.79
CA TRP A 450 -6.51 -3.03 -25.21
C TRP A 450 -6.77 -4.23 -26.14
N CYS A 451 -7.56 -4.01 -27.19
CA CYS A 451 -7.89 -4.99 -28.24
C CYS A 451 -7.26 -4.61 -29.59
N ALA A 452 -7.41 -5.48 -30.59
CA ALA A 452 -6.84 -5.25 -31.92
C ALA A 452 -7.39 -3.96 -32.58
N ASP A 453 -8.67 -3.66 -32.35
CA ASP A 453 -9.32 -2.45 -32.86
C ASP A 453 -8.76 -1.17 -32.21
N ASP A 454 -8.33 -1.24 -30.94
CA ASP A 454 -7.67 -0.11 -30.27
C ASP A 454 -6.33 0.20 -30.95
N LEU A 455 -5.55 -0.83 -31.28
CA LEU A 455 -4.23 -0.65 -31.87
C LEU A 455 -4.29 0.02 -33.25
N ALA A 456 -5.28 -0.32 -34.05
CA ALA A 456 -5.52 0.32 -35.34
C ALA A 456 -5.87 1.82 -35.21
N GLN A 457 -6.50 2.23 -34.10
CA GLN A 457 -6.88 3.62 -33.87
C GLN A 457 -5.73 4.49 -33.34
N ILE A 458 -4.77 3.90 -32.64
CA ILE A 458 -3.67 4.68 -32.03
C ILE A 458 -2.56 5.06 -33.01
N VAL A 459 -2.64 4.67 -34.29
CA VAL A 459 -1.64 5.04 -35.32
C VAL A 459 -1.36 6.54 -35.31
N ALA A 460 -2.40 7.37 -35.19
CA ALA A 460 -2.28 8.83 -35.15
C ALA A 460 -1.51 9.34 -33.91
N LEU A 461 -1.44 8.57 -32.83
CA LEU A 461 -0.66 8.92 -31.63
C LEU A 461 0.84 8.74 -31.85
N GLY A 462 1.24 7.97 -32.88
CA GLY A 462 2.64 7.81 -33.27
C GLY A 462 3.31 9.14 -33.65
N GLU A 463 2.55 10.11 -34.16
CA GLU A 463 3.09 11.43 -34.52
C GLU A 463 3.29 12.38 -33.32
N MET A 464 2.95 11.97 -32.10
CA MET A 464 3.05 12.81 -30.90
C MET A 464 4.51 12.88 -30.40
N PRO A 465 5.20 14.04 -30.54
CA PRO A 465 6.63 14.14 -30.24
C PRO A 465 6.94 14.06 -28.74
N ALA A 466 5.98 14.38 -27.87
CA ALA A 466 6.18 14.30 -26.42
C ALA A 466 6.04 12.87 -25.88
N LEU A 467 5.34 11.98 -26.59
CA LEU A 467 4.98 10.64 -26.11
C LEU A 467 6.21 9.73 -26.12
N THR A 468 6.84 9.55 -24.96
CA THR A 468 8.09 8.78 -24.82
C THR A 468 7.89 7.41 -24.21
N ARG A 469 6.75 7.15 -23.56
CA ARG A 469 6.45 5.87 -22.91
C ARG A 469 5.07 5.37 -23.28
N LEU A 470 5.00 4.13 -23.76
CA LEU A 470 3.77 3.41 -24.07
C LEU A 470 3.77 2.07 -23.34
N SER A 471 2.70 1.78 -22.61
CA SER A 471 2.52 0.53 -21.86
C SER A 471 1.16 -0.05 -22.15
N MET A 472 1.07 -1.31 -22.56
CA MET A 472 -0.16 -1.94 -22.99
C MET A 472 -0.26 -3.37 -22.44
N SER A 473 -1.44 -3.75 -21.89
CA SER A 473 -1.68 -5.08 -21.31
C SER A 473 -2.89 -5.78 -21.93
N LEU A 474 -2.73 -7.03 -22.41
CA LEU A 474 -3.81 -7.76 -23.10
C LEU A 474 -5.11 -7.92 -22.27
N PRO A 475 -6.25 -8.13 -22.95
CA PRO A 475 -7.45 -8.64 -22.31
C PRO A 475 -7.28 -10.12 -21.89
N PRO A 476 -8.25 -10.67 -21.14
CA PRO A 476 -8.22 -12.08 -20.72
C PRO A 476 -8.26 -13.08 -21.89
N THR A 477 -8.63 -12.64 -23.09
CA THR A 477 -8.76 -13.47 -24.29
C THR A 477 -7.44 -13.58 -25.05
N ALA A 478 -7.14 -14.79 -25.54
CA ALA A 478 -5.95 -15.04 -26.36
C ALA A 478 -6.23 -14.62 -27.81
N GLN A 479 -5.95 -13.36 -28.14
CA GLN A 479 -5.90 -12.90 -29.53
C GLN A 479 -4.44 -12.65 -29.93
N VAL A 480 -4.14 -12.96 -31.19
CA VAL A 480 -2.87 -12.59 -31.82
C VAL A 480 -3.03 -11.19 -32.41
N MET A 481 -2.04 -10.33 -32.16
CA MET A 481 -2.13 -8.89 -32.47
C MET A 481 -1.17 -8.52 -33.59
N ASP A 482 -1.63 -7.71 -34.54
CA ASP A 482 -0.81 -7.09 -35.59
C ASP A 482 -0.15 -5.82 -35.04
N LEU A 483 1.18 -5.77 -35.01
CA LEU A 483 1.95 -4.65 -34.46
C LEU A 483 2.26 -3.54 -35.46
N LEU A 484 1.84 -3.64 -36.73
CA LEU A 484 2.11 -2.63 -37.75
C LEU A 484 1.79 -1.18 -37.30
N PRO A 485 0.70 -0.91 -36.54
CA PRO A 485 0.44 0.44 -36.03
C PRO A 485 1.53 1.05 -35.16
N LEU A 486 2.42 0.25 -34.57
CA LEU A 486 3.50 0.73 -33.70
C LEU A 486 4.71 1.28 -34.48
N GLU A 487 4.85 1.02 -35.78
CA GLU A 487 6.02 1.50 -36.56
C GLU A 487 6.19 3.02 -36.52
N GLY A 488 5.09 3.76 -36.41
CA GLY A 488 5.07 5.22 -36.37
C GLY A 488 5.59 5.84 -35.07
N PHE A 489 5.76 5.06 -34.00
CA PHE A 489 6.10 5.57 -32.66
C PHE A 489 7.61 5.75 -32.41
N VAL A 490 8.34 6.24 -33.41
CA VAL A 490 9.81 6.31 -33.44
C VAL A 490 10.45 7.13 -32.29
N GLN A 491 9.67 8.00 -31.64
CA GLN A 491 10.05 8.82 -30.50
C GLN A 491 10.05 8.06 -29.16
N LEU A 492 9.48 6.85 -29.10
CA LEU A 492 9.37 6.09 -27.86
C LEU A 492 10.76 5.73 -27.31
N LYS A 493 10.90 5.93 -26.00
CA LYS A 493 12.04 5.47 -25.19
C LYS A 493 11.70 4.22 -24.40
N GLN A 494 10.43 4.03 -24.05
CA GLN A 494 9.99 2.87 -23.26
C GLN A 494 8.73 2.27 -23.87
N LEU A 495 8.77 0.97 -24.15
CA LEU A 495 7.63 0.20 -24.61
C LEU A 495 7.45 -1.04 -23.73
N GLU A 496 6.24 -1.20 -23.19
CA GLU A 496 5.87 -2.37 -22.39
C GLU A 496 4.64 -3.02 -23.00
N LEU A 497 4.78 -4.28 -23.45
CA LEU A 497 3.69 -5.10 -23.98
C LEU A 497 3.56 -6.33 -23.09
N LEU A 498 2.51 -6.35 -22.26
CA LEU A 498 2.30 -7.35 -21.24
C LEU A 498 1.22 -8.36 -21.64
N ASP A 499 1.55 -9.64 -21.42
CA ASP A 499 0.67 -10.78 -21.65
C ASP A 499 0.20 -10.94 -23.09
N VAL A 500 1.02 -10.53 -24.08
CA VAL A 500 0.66 -10.52 -25.51
C VAL A 500 1.29 -11.65 -26.33
N LEU A 501 0.46 -12.29 -27.16
CA LEU A 501 0.88 -13.21 -28.23
C LEU A 501 0.92 -12.45 -29.56
N PHE A 502 1.99 -12.63 -30.34
CA PHE A 502 2.21 -11.93 -31.60
C PHE A 502 2.48 -12.92 -32.72
N GLU A 503 1.99 -12.60 -33.92
CA GLU A 503 2.36 -13.28 -35.16
C GLU A 503 3.69 -12.73 -35.68
N ASP A 504 3.84 -11.40 -35.67
CA ASP A 504 4.99 -10.69 -36.20
C ASP A 504 5.47 -9.59 -35.23
N LEU A 505 6.77 -9.57 -34.96
CA LEU A 505 7.44 -8.59 -34.11
C LEU A 505 8.29 -7.60 -34.92
N THR A 506 8.42 -7.78 -36.24
CA THR A 506 9.25 -6.92 -37.09
C THR A 506 8.91 -5.42 -37.00
N PRO A 507 7.64 -4.98 -36.83
CA PRO A 507 7.30 -3.56 -36.64
C PRO A 507 8.05 -2.88 -35.49
N LEU A 508 8.42 -3.62 -34.43
CA LEU A 508 9.15 -3.06 -33.30
C LEU A 508 10.57 -2.60 -33.68
N GLY A 509 11.12 -3.10 -34.79
CA GLY A 509 12.44 -2.71 -35.29
C GLY A 509 12.54 -1.25 -35.74
N ALA A 510 11.41 -0.57 -35.98
CA ALA A 510 11.37 0.87 -36.30
C ALA A 510 11.65 1.75 -35.07
N LEU A 511 11.49 1.22 -33.85
CA LEU A 511 11.56 1.94 -32.59
C LEU A 511 13.01 2.10 -32.09
N VAL A 512 13.89 2.61 -32.95
CA VAL A 512 15.35 2.64 -32.75
C VAL A 512 15.82 3.44 -31.53
N ASN A 513 14.96 4.30 -30.96
CA ASN A 513 15.25 5.11 -29.78
C ASN A 513 14.87 4.43 -28.46
N LEU A 514 14.39 3.19 -28.48
CA LEU A 514 14.00 2.48 -27.27
C LEU A 514 15.20 2.24 -26.33
N GLU A 515 15.05 2.71 -25.11
CA GLU A 515 15.93 2.46 -23.96
C GLU A 515 15.41 1.31 -23.10
N LYS A 516 14.09 1.06 -23.09
CA LYS A 516 13.44 -0.03 -22.36
C LYS A 516 12.42 -0.75 -23.22
N LEU A 517 12.52 -2.08 -23.30
CA LEU A 517 11.55 -2.94 -23.95
C LEU A 517 11.14 -4.09 -23.01
N VAL A 518 9.84 -4.23 -22.78
CA VAL A 518 9.28 -5.33 -21.98
C VAL A 518 8.27 -6.08 -22.85
N LEU A 519 8.58 -7.34 -23.16
CA LEU A 519 7.70 -8.29 -23.85
C LEU A 519 7.50 -9.50 -22.93
N SER A 520 6.57 -9.41 -21.98
CA SER A 520 6.42 -10.42 -20.93
C SER A 520 5.17 -11.28 -21.08
N LEU A 521 5.30 -12.58 -20.82
CA LEU A 521 4.21 -13.56 -20.73
C LEU A 521 4.22 -14.25 -19.35
N PRO A 522 3.85 -13.54 -18.26
CA PRO A 522 3.82 -14.13 -16.92
C PRO A 522 2.74 -15.21 -16.76
N ASP A 523 1.60 -15.11 -17.45
CA ASP A 523 0.52 -16.09 -17.29
C ASP A 523 0.93 -17.51 -17.76
N ARG A 524 0.69 -18.52 -16.92
CA ARG A 524 1.05 -19.93 -17.22
C ARG A 524 0.21 -20.49 -18.38
N GLY A 525 -1.06 -20.11 -18.48
CA GLY A 525 -1.95 -20.52 -19.56
C GLY A 525 -1.50 -19.96 -20.92
N LYS A 526 -1.19 -18.66 -20.97
CA LYS A 526 -0.65 -17.98 -22.15
C LYS A 526 0.71 -18.54 -22.58
N ARG A 527 1.58 -18.91 -21.62
CA ARG A 527 2.82 -19.65 -21.92
C ARG A 527 2.57 -21.01 -22.58
N GLN A 528 1.53 -21.74 -22.16
CA GLN A 528 1.15 -23.00 -22.80
C GLN A 528 0.55 -22.79 -24.19
N LEU A 529 -0.25 -21.73 -24.37
CA LEU A 529 -0.79 -21.34 -25.68
C LEU A 529 0.33 -20.96 -26.66
N ALA A 530 1.31 -20.14 -26.25
CA ALA A 530 2.50 -19.85 -27.05
C ALA A 530 3.24 -21.12 -27.50
N ARG A 531 3.31 -22.15 -26.64
CA ARG A 531 3.89 -23.46 -27.02
C ARG A 531 3.06 -24.22 -28.06
N ARG A 532 1.74 -24.05 -28.05
CA ARG A 532 0.83 -24.70 -29.02
C ARG A 532 0.83 -23.98 -30.38
N HIS A 533 1.01 -22.66 -30.39
CA HIS A 533 1.13 -21.84 -31.60
C HIS A 533 2.56 -21.79 -32.19
N LYS A 534 3.42 -22.76 -31.85
CA LYS A 534 4.84 -22.86 -32.24
C LYS A 534 5.10 -22.73 -33.76
N ASP A 535 4.08 -22.98 -34.57
CA ASP A 535 4.16 -22.88 -36.04
C ASP A 535 4.22 -21.41 -36.54
N HIS A 536 3.84 -20.43 -35.71
CA HIS A 536 4.09 -19.01 -35.97
C HIS A 536 5.50 -18.71 -35.44
N GLN A 537 6.51 -18.85 -36.29
CA GLN A 537 7.90 -18.51 -35.94
C GLN A 537 8.01 -17.00 -35.73
N THR A 538 7.64 -16.52 -34.55
CA THR A 538 7.89 -15.15 -34.14
C THR A 538 9.41 -14.96 -34.11
N THR A 539 9.96 -14.22 -35.08
CA THR A 539 11.40 -13.96 -35.14
C THR A 539 11.74 -12.75 -34.27
N PHE A 540 12.91 -12.80 -33.63
CA PHE A 540 13.40 -11.72 -32.78
C PHE A 540 14.49 -10.90 -33.46
N GLU A 541 14.63 -10.99 -34.79
CA GLU A 541 15.69 -10.31 -35.56
C GLU A 541 15.61 -8.78 -35.44
N PHE A 542 14.41 -8.23 -35.21
CA PHE A 542 14.21 -6.80 -34.97
C PHE A 542 15.06 -6.25 -33.82
N LEU A 543 15.44 -7.09 -32.83
CA LEU A 543 16.26 -6.70 -31.69
C LEU A 543 17.62 -6.14 -32.13
N VAL A 544 18.16 -6.59 -33.27
CA VAL A 544 19.45 -6.11 -33.81
C VAL A 544 19.41 -4.61 -34.11
N ASN A 545 18.24 -4.05 -34.40
CA ASN A 545 18.07 -2.61 -34.68
C ASN A 545 18.01 -1.76 -33.40
N LEU A 546 17.68 -2.36 -32.25
CA LEU A 546 17.40 -1.65 -30.99
C LEU A 546 18.66 -1.41 -30.15
N THR A 547 19.64 -0.74 -30.75
CA THR A 547 20.97 -0.52 -30.16
C THR A 547 20.98 0.40 -28.93
N GLN A 548 19.90 1.16 -28.69
CA GLN A 548 19.80 2.06 -27.54
C GLN A 548 19.31 1.37 -26.25
N LEU A 549 18.96 0.09 -26.30
CA LEU A 549 18.38 -0.64 -25.17
C LEU A 549 19.33 -0.71 -23.96
N GLN A 550 18.78 -0.33 -22.82
CA GLN A 550 19.37 -0.43 -21.49
C GLN A 550 18.65 -1.50 -20.64
N GLU A 551 17.36 -1.70 -20.89
CA GLU A 551 16.54 -2.66 -20.17
C GLU A 551 15.72 -3.52 -21.15
N LEU A 552 15.89 -4.84 -21.08
CA LEU A 552 15.14 -5.80 -21.90
C LEU A 552 14.55 -6.90 -21.03
N SER A 553 13.23 -7.10 -21.11
CA SER A 553 12.55 -8.23 -20.49
C SER A 553 11.81 -9.07 -21.53
N LEU A 554 12.17 -10.34 -21.62
CA LEU A 554 11.51 -11.37 -22.44
C LEU A 554 10.93 -12.49 -21.57
N VAL A 555 10.55 -12.18 -20.32
CA VAL A 555 10.11 -13.17 -19.34
C VAL A 555 8.95 -14.02 -19.87
N GLY A 556 9.09 -15.34 -19.79
CA GLY A 556 8.07 -16.29 -20.22
C GLY A 556 7.96 -16.48 -21.74
N ARG A 557 8.76 -15.80 -22.56
CA ARG A 557 8.86 -15.99 -24.01
C ARG A 557 9.60 -17.29 -24.35
N VAL A 558 8.90 -18.40 -24.23
CA VAL A 558 9.40 -19.76 -24.53
C VAL A 558 9.73 -20.01 -26.01
N ASP A 559 9.42 -19.06 -26.88
CA ASP A 559 9.79 -18.92 -28.28
C ASP A 559 11.20 -18.33 -28.47
N PHE A 560 11.73 -17.59 -27.48
CA PHE A 560 13.05 -16.99 -27.55
C PHE A 560 14.18 -17.97 -27.21
N LYS A 561 15.18 -18.07 -28.10
CA LYS A 561 16.38 -18.93 -27.96
C LYS A 561 17.71 -18.21 -28.21
N GLY A 562 17.71 -17.24 -29.14
CA GLY A 562 18.93 -16.70 -29.72
C GLY A 562 19.54 -15.56 -28.91
N ALA A 563 20.30 -15.87 -27.86
CA ALA A 563 21.07 -14.87 -27.10
C ALA A 563 22.07 -14.08 -27.97
N SER A 564 22.51 -14.64 -29.10
CA SER A 564 23.37 -13.97 -30.08
C SER A 564 22.80 -12.69 -30.68
N LEU A 565 21.47 -12.58 -30.76
CA LEU A 565 20.79 -11.37 -31.24
C LEU A 565 21.01 -10.16 -30.34
N LEU A 566 21.45 -10.38 -29.10
CA LEU A 566 21.72 -9.33 -28.12
C LEU A 566 23.17 -8.82 -28.18
N SER A 567 24.05 -9.46 -28.97
CA SER A 567 25.51 -9.27 -28.90
C SER A 567 26.01 -7.86 -29.28
N GLY A 568 25.16 -6.97 -29.77
CA GLY A 568 25.48 -5.56 -30.10
C GLY A 568 24.87 -4.50 -29.17
N MET A 569 24.22 -4.88 -28.07
CA MET A 569 23.53 -3.94 -27.17
C MET A 569 24.47 -3.40 -26.08
N ASP A 570 25.40 -2.53 -26.46
CA ASP A 570 26.47 -2.00 -25.59
C ASP A 570 25.98 -1.16 -24.40
N LYS A 571 24.75 -0.64 -24.48
CA LYS A 571 24.09 0.12 -23.40
C LYS A 571 23.31 -0.74 -22.41
N MET A 572 23.21 -2.05 -22.62
CA MET A 572 22.40 -2.93 -21.80
C MET A 572 22.87 -2.96 -20.34
N ARG A 573 21.95 -2.73 -19.41
CA ARG A 573 22.16 -2.75 -17.94
C ARG A 573 21.34 -3.83 -17.25
N LYS A 574 20.11 -4.07 -17.71
CA LYS A 574 19.21 -5.06 -17.09
C LYS A 574 18.59 -5.98 -18.13
N LEU A 575 18.72 -7.28 -17.92
CA LEU A 575 18.26 -8.30 -18.85
C LEU A 575 17.50 -9.41 -18.12
N TRP A 576 16.22 -9.57 -18.44
CA TRP A 576 15.39 -10.65 -17.92
C TRP A 576 15.00 -11.64 -19.02
N LEU A 577 15.53 -12.85 -18.90
CA LEU A 577 15.31 -13.98 -19.82
C LEU A 577 14.68 -15.17 -19.08
N ASN A 578 14.05 -14.94 -17.93
CA ASN A 578 13.43 -15.97 -17.12
C ASN A 578 12.37 -16.76 -17.91
N ALA A 579 12.36 -18.08 -17.78
CA ALA A 579 11.42 -18.97 -18.44
C ALA A 579 11.41 -18.86 -19.98
N THR A 580 12.57 -18.52 -20.58
CA THR A 580 12.84 -18.60 -22.02
C THR A 580 13.49 -19.95 -22.37
N LYS A 581 13.91 -20.14 -23.64
CA LYS A 581 14.64 -21.33 -24.12
C LYS A 581 16.09 -21.02 -24.50
N VAL A 582 16.73 -20.09 -23.80
CA VAL A 582 18.16 -19.82 -23.97
C VAL A 582 18.96 -21.00 -23.41
N GLU A 583 19.73 -21.65 -24.29
CA GLU A 583 20.58 -22.81 -23.96
C GLU A 583 22.07 -22.42 -23.86
N ASP A 584 22.46 -21.30 -24.46
CA ASP A 584 23.82 -20.77 -24.48
C ASP A 584 23.84 -19.29 -24.05
N ALA A 585 24.60 -18.98 -23.00
CA ALA A 585 24.79 -17.64 -22.46
C ALA A 585 26.09 -16.97 -22.94
N ALA A 586 26.98 -17.68 -23.63
CA ALA A 586 28.27 -17.14 -24.07
C ALA A 586 28.14 -15.85 -24.92
N PRO A 587 27.12 -15.69 -25.80
CA PRO A 587 26.95 -14.45 -26.55
C PRO A 587 26.65 -13.22 -25.69
N LEU A 588 26.18 -13.40 -24.45
CA LEU A 588 25.91 -12.29 -23.52
C LEU A 588 27.19 -11.64 -22.98
N ALA A 589 28.35 -12.28 -23.16
CA ALA A 589 29.64 -11.77 -22.68
C ALA A 589 30.05 -10.40 -23.27
N THR A 590 29.41 -9.96 -24.35
CA THR A 590 29.64 -8.63 -24.94
C THR A 590 28.94 -7.51 -24.17
N LEU A 591 27.96 -7.83 -23.32
CA LEU A 591 27.14 -6.88 -22.55
C LEU A 591 27.87 -6.38 -21.30
N THR A 592 29.06 -5.80 -21.47
CA THR A 592 29.99 -5.47 -20.37
C THR A 592 29.45 -4.49 -19.31
N ARG A 593 28.34 -3.80 -19.58
CA ARG A 593 27.65 -2.89 -18.63
C ARG A 593 26.47 -3.53 -17.90
N LEU A 594 26.28 -4.83 -18.04
CA LEU A 594 25.15 -5.53 -17.45
C LEU A 594 25.30 -5.60 -15.93
N GLU A 595 24.34 -5.03 -15.22
CA GLU A 595 24.24 -4.97 -13.76
C GLU A 595 23.30 -6.05 -13.22
N MET A 596 22.25 -6.38 -13.98
CA MET A 596 21.24 -7.36 -13.58
C MET A 596 20.94 -8.35 -14.70
N LEU A 597 21.00 -9.64 -14.37
CA LEU A 597 20.74 -10.73 -15.31
C LEU A 597 19.84 -11.81 -14.69
N ASP A 598 18.68 -12.07 -15.27
CA ASP A 598 17.80 -13.16 -14.86
C ASP A 598 17.72 -14.25 -15.94
N LEU A 599 18.32 -15.41 -15.65
CA LEU A 599 18.30 -16.63 -16.46
C LEU A 599 17.51 -17.76 -15.77
N GLY A 600 16.69 -17.43 -14.76
CA GLY A 600 15.92 -18.43 -14.03
C GLY A 600 14.98 -19.23 -14.94
N LEU A 601 14.77 -20.51 -14.65
CA LEU A 601 13.88 -21.39 -15.43
C LEU A 601 14.24 -21.51 -16.93
N THR A 602 15.49 -21.25 -17.31
CA THR A 602 16.04 -21.55 -18.65
C THR A 602 16.64 -22.97 -18.68
N PRO A 603 16.81 -23.59 -19.87
CA PRO A 603 17.46 -24.90 -20.01
C PRO A 603 19.00 -24.85 -19.89
N LEU A 604 19.57 -23.70 -19.52
CA LEU A 604 21.01 -23.49 -19.39
C LEU A 604 21.61 -24.44 -18.34
N THR A 605 22.75 -25.06 -18.66
CA THR A 605 23.48 -25.95 -17.74
C THR A 605 24.80 -25.34 -17.27
N THR A 606 25.32 -24.34 -17.98
CA THR A 606 26.60 -23.68 -17.67
C THR A 606 26.49 -22.18 -17.91
N VAL A 607 27.29 -21.40 -17.19
CA VAL A 607 27.32 -19.92 -17.26
C VAL A 607 28.55 -19.41 -18.00
N GLU A 608 28.93 -20.08 -19.10
CA GLU A 608 30.07 -19.66 -19.91
C GLU A 608 29.87 -18.23 -20.45
N GLY A 609 30.94 -17.44 -20.46
CA GLY A 609 30.91 -16.03 -20.88
C GLY A 609 30.44 -15.03 -19.83
N ILE A 610 29.61 -15.45 -18.86
CA ILE A 610 29.13 -14.59 -17.75
C ILE A 610 30.27 -14.02 -16.87
N PRO A 611 31.38 -14.75 -16.59
CA PRO A 611 32.54 -14.22 -15.85
C PRO A 611 33.21 -12.97 -16.45
N ARG A 612 32.82 -12.54 -17.65
CA ARG A 612 33.32 -11.30 -18.27
C ARG A 612 32.46 -10.07 -17.93
N LEU A 613 31.35 -10.26 -17.25
CA LEU A 613 30.40 -9.21 -16.87
C LEU A 613 30.80 -8.59 -15.53
N LEU A 614 31.82 -7.75 -15.56
CA LEU A 614 32.45 -7.19 -14.34
C LEU A 614 31.53 -6.24 -13.54
N GLU A 615 30.53 -5.65 -14.21
CA GLU A 615 29.57 -4.73 -13.60
C GLU A 615 28.34 -5.45 -13.01
N LEU A 616 28.28 -6.79 -13.08
CA LEU A 616 27.13 -7.56 -12.65
C LEU A 616 26.99 -7.53 -11.12
N GLU A 617 25.84 -7.06 -10.65
CA GLU A 617 25.48 -6.90 -9.23
C GLU A 617 24.55 -8.02 -8.75
N CYS A 618 23.61 -8.43 -9.61
CA CYS A 618 22.58 -9.41 -9.32
C CYS A 618 22.40 -10.41 -10.46
N ILE A 619 22.37 -11.71 -10.12
CA ILE A 619 22.07 -12.78 -11.09
C ILE A 619 21.07 -13.80 -10.56
N TRP A 620 20.12 -14.20 -11.41
CA TRP A 620 19.29 -15.40 -11.20
C TRP A 620 19.74 -16.48 -12.17
N ILE A 621 20.04 -17.66 -11.63
CA ILE A 621 20.49 -18.82 -12.41
C ILE A 621 19.48 -19.97 -12.32
N PRO A 622 19.40 -20.85 -13.33
CA PRO A 622 18.54 -22.03 -13.28
C PRO A 622 19.12 -23.12 -12.37
N GLU A 623 18.26 -24.06 -11.94
CA GLU A 623 18.59 -25.15 -11.01
C GLU A 623 19.75 -26.05 -11.50
N ALA A 624 19.92 -26.18 -12.82
CA ALA A 624 20.93 -27.04 -13.41
C ALA A 624 22.36 -26.45 -13.35
N VAL A 625 22.51 -25.16 -13.02
CA VAL A 625 23.80 -24.46 -13.02
C VAL A 625 24.45 -24.53 -11.64
N ASP A 626 25.73 -24.94 -11.60
CA ASP A 626 26.52 -24.87 -10.37
C ASP A 626 26.96 -23.42 -10.08
N CYS A 627 26.40 -22.85 -9.01
CA CYS A 627 26.71 -21.50 -8.55
C CYS A 627 28.17 -21.29 -8.12
N LYS A 628 28.96 -22.35 -7.84
CA LYS A 628 30.37 -22.22 -7.43
C LYS A 628 31.21 -21.45 -8.44
N THR A 629 30.87 -21.57 -9.72
CA THR A 629 31.55 -20.87 -10.83
C THR A 629 31.39 -19.35 -10.77
N LEU A 630 30.37 -18.86 -10.06
CA LEU A 630 30.06 -17.43 -9.91
C LEU A 630 30.66 -16.82 -8.63
N ARG A 631 31.34 -17.63 -7.81
CA ARG A 631 31.90 -17.20 -6.52
C ARG A 631 33.30 -16.61 -6.62
N ASP A 632 33.86 -16.46 -7.81
CA ASP A 632 35.19 -15.89 -8.00
C ASP A 632 35.13 -14.35 -7.95
N PRO A 633 35.62 -13.71 -6.87
CA PRO A 633 35.56 -12.26 -6.72
C PRO A 633 36.43 -11.52 -7.74
N ILE A 634 37.38 -12.21 -8.40
CA ILE A 634 38.20 -11.62 -9.46
C ILE A 634 37.36 -11.41 -10.73
N ASN A 635 36.46 -12.36 -11.03
CA ASN A 635 35.60 -12.30 -12.20
C ASN A 635 34.29 -11.51 -11.94
N PHE A 636 33.91 -11.35 -10.67
CA PHE A 636 32.65 -10.72 -10.27
C PHE A 636 32.86 -9.73 -9.12
N PRO A 637 33.55 -8.59 -9.34
CA PRO A 637 33.94 -7.67 -8.27
C PRO A 637 32.76 -6.92 -7.64
N ARG A 638 31.60 -6.84 -8.31
CA ARG A 638 30.40 -6.15 -7.83
C ARG A 638 29.23 -7.07 -7.48
N LEU A 639 29.37 -8.38 -7.72
CA LEU A 639 28.27 -9.33 -7.54
C LEU A 639 28.01 -9.54 -6.06
N HIS A 640 26.83 -9.12 -5.60
CA HIS A 640 26.43 -9.26 -4.20
C HIS A 640 25.16 -10.09 -4.04
N SER A 641 24.42 -10.37 -5.11
CA SER A 641 23.20 -11.18 -5.07
C SER A 641 23.21 -12.29 -6.11
N ILE A 642 23.14 -13.53 -5.64
CA ILE A 642 22.97 -14.73 -6.49
C ILE A 642 21.69 -15.42 -6.04
N TRP A 643 20.75 -15.57 -6.96
CA TRP A 643 19.48 -16.25 -6.74
C TRP A 643 19.48 -17.60 -7.45
N HIS A 644 19.16 -18.65 -6.71
CA HIS A 644 19.06 -20.01 -7.22
C HIS A 644 17.76 -20.65 -6.67
N PRO A 645 17.03 -21.45 -7.47
CA PRO A 645 15.73 -22.01 -7.06
C PRO A 645 15.80 -22.95 -5.85
N ASP A 646 16.95 -23.59 -5.65
CA ASP A 646 17.27 -24.41 -4.49
C ASP A 646 18.24 -23.66 -3.57
N ASP A 647 17.74 -23.21 -2.43
CA ASP A 647 18.50 -22.45 -1.42
C ASP A 647 19.73 -23.24 -0.92
N TYR A 648 19.67 -24.58 -0.89
CA TYR A 648 20.76 -25.41 -0.35
C TYR A 648 22.02 -25.38 -1.21
N ASN A 649 21.88 -25.16 -2.52
CA ASN A 649 23.02 -25.10 -3.44
C ASN A 649 23.81 -23.78 -3.28
N CYS A 650 23.13 -22.72 -2.81
CA CYS A 650 23.67 -21.36 -2.68
C CYS A 650 23.85 -20.87 -1.23
N LEU A 651 23.88 -21.77 -0.23
CA LEU A 651 24.04 -21.46 1.21
C LEU A 651 25.40 -20.80 1.57
N TRP A 652 25.65 -19.58 1.10
CA TRP A 652 26.66 -18.65 1.61
C TRP A 652 26.07 -17.23 1.63
N THR A 653 25.46 -16.86 2.76
CA THR A 653 25.27 -15.47 3.16
C THR A 653 26.57 -15.02 3.84
N ASP A 654 27.47 -14.39 3.11
CA ASP A 654 28.50 -13.46 3.63
C ASP A 654 29.38 -12.94 2.46
N HIS A 655 28.78 -12.20 1.52
CA HIS A 655 29.54 -11.16 0.84
C HIS A 655 29.43 -9.89 1.69
N LYS A 656 30.36 -9.77 2.65
CA LYS A 656 30.71 -8.50 3.26
C LYS A 656 31.54 -7.71 2.24
N PHE A 657 31.02 -6.55 1.84
CA PHE A 657 31.82 -5.33 1.77
C PHE A 657 31.11 -4.24 2.57
#